data_AF-A0A087MB05-F1
#
_entry.id   AF-A0A087MB05-F1
#
_cell.length_a   1.000
_cell.length_b   1.000
_cell.length_c   1.000
_cell.angle_alpha   90.00
_cell.angle_beta   90.00
_cell.angle_gamma   90.00
#
_symmetry.space_group_name_H-M   'P 1'
#
loop_
_entity.id
_entity.type
_entity.pdbx_description
1 polymer ?
#
loop_
_entity_poly.entity_id
_entity_poly.type
_entity_poly.pdbx_seq_one_letter_code
_entity_poly.pdbx_strand_id
1 'polypeptide(L)'
;MAEEVVILEADPLSTSEDEGFAPITEEGAEETATASVIQNEEDEQKRKSKKKLLILLILGSLLLLGIIIAIVIIINTKNRAANAPVAIAQVVEKPAIKEQFSPSKLEGMIKKAHLLYEQGNKDDALKIYEKIATFNEAISYYNIGVAKLKEQNFPEALEAFKKAIQNKEHRTISAINAAVCALEMKDNTLFTYYIDLAFAYLPEESNAPLYSYYVGLVHYYKDFYYEALSAVSHPSNDFYKEDQEYLSSKILASLNYNAYALSTLEKIEKMSDYFTLGLLQAKLGEFLKAKTSLLKALQNDRENPKIKMALAMVENKMGNLGNVASLMGEVYKVRDTDAKPIYKMHAILKPSLFDVDKAQLEFEKELFFNDENTYSLIFYYAPYKVFDAKQTIDYIRKGSMNIFIDEIGPALSYLKASSTISKVNIAISKGIKKALDFHVYEANDIFAKMVEEYKNHSILHYNLALTYAQMGDYAAAYKNFSKSYHLDSNNYLAGVFALMSGNLIGKDITKLSEDVKESINKNQTLEKDNLYASLIHLTDGNHFSLTRWIEKEKEDSPLSLMLNIIAAQKLNNERIYRLGTQKLQALLPKDIISNIIAFNVKHQKQDIKNYAKAIQMEFNRLPLDYDAFYFGPKIVKEQYIKLLQIGGLLHQKRDSVRVKMEEELIDIPSIMQTLAYMEIYTNNFEEAFALYNKLIDDYHKKDTHTIFLASVAAIGAGHSENAIALLELSKLTDPSNVESKYALGLLYQEVGNFEAANAQYRSIGNIGFISDYFSFAIQR
;
A
#
# COMPACT_ATOMS: atom_id res chain seq x y z
N MET A 1 60.89 10.11 21.12
CA MET A 1 61.18 11.38 20.42
C MET A 1 59.82 12.05 20.25
N ALA A 2 59.34 12.67 21.33
CA ALA A 2 59.45 14.11 21.64
C ALA A 2 58.37 14.87 20.86
N GLU A 3 57.37 15.56 21.41
CA GLU A 3 56.88 15.93 22.76
C GLU A 3 55.33 16.06 22.58
N GLU A 4 54.44 15.52 23.44
CA GLU A 4 53.93 16.10 24.71
C GLU A 4 53.29 17.50 24.49
N VAL A 5 52.04 17.88 24.80
CA VAL A 5 51.14 17.74 25.99
C VAL A 5 49.74 18.30 25.58
N VAL A 6 48.60 17.58 25.52
CA VAL A 6 47.47 17.34 26.49
C VAL A 6 47.08 18.52 27.42
N ILE A 7 45.82 19.02 27.49
CA ILE A 7 44.78 18.83 28.57
C ILE A 7 43.86 20.08 28.48
N LEU A 8 42.59 19.99 28.07
CA LEU A 8 41.31 19.80 28.82
C LEU A 8 40.73 21.02 29.56
N GLU A 9 39.42 21.19 29.29
CA GLU A 9 38.31 21.64 30.16
C GLU A 9 38.17 23.12 30.58
N ALA A 10 37.02 23.72 30.27
CA ALA A 10 35.87 23.86 31.20
C ALA A 10 34.95 25.03 30.78
N ASP A 11 33.66 24.74 30.55
CA ASP A 11 32.54 25.70 30.70
C ASP A 11 32.38 26.07 32.20
N PRO A 12 31.80 27.23 32.62
CA PRO A 12 30.37 27.49 32.39
C PRO A 12 29.83 28.97 32.49
N LEU A 13 28.55 29.12 32.13
CA LEU A 13 27.46 29.91 32.78
C LEU A 13 27.47 31.48 32.85
N SER A 14 26.43 32.04 32.20
CA SER A 14 25.36 32.93 32.71
C SER A 14 25.55 34.43 33.06
N THR A 15 24.56 35.22 32.57
CA THR A 15 23.89 36.43 33.16
C THR A 15 24.70 37.74 33.24
N SER A 16 24.20 38.98 33.07
CA SER A 16 22.87 39.62 33.09
C SER A 16 23.02 41.11 32.63
N GLU A 17 21.94 41.73 32.15
CA GLU A 17 21.35 43.07 32.49
C GLU A 17 22.27 44.19 33.08
N ASP A 18 22.13 45.50 32.86
CA ASP A 18 21.21 46.43 32.16
C ASP A 18 21.86 47.85 32.28
N GLU A 19 21.12 48.91 31.91
CA GLU A 19 21.38 50.37 32.11
C GLU A 19 22.28 51.05 31.05
N GLY A 20 21.94 52.18 30.43
CA GLY A 20 20.91 53.19 30.65
C GLY A 20 21.44 54.55 30.16
N PHE A 21 20.53 55.50 29.89
CA PHE A 21 20.72 56.94 29.56
C PHE A 21 20.74 57.38 28.08
N ALA A 22 19.57 57.86 27.63
CA ALA A 22 19.41 58.99 26.72
C ALA A 22 19.25 60.30 27.53
N PRO A 23 19.64 61.47 27.01
CA PRO A 23 18.68 62.50 26.53
C PRO A 23 19.23 63.30 25.29
N ILE A 24 18.57 64.18 24.52
CA ILE A 24 17.23 64.80 24.42
C ILE A 24 17.15 65.48 23.02
N THR A 25 15.98 65.33 22.37
CA THR A 25 15.20 66.12 21.37
C THR A 25 15.81 67.16 20.40
N GLU A 26 15.35 67.15 19.14
CA GLU A 26 14.42 68.17 18.59
C GLU A 26 13.75 67.71 17.26
N GLU A 27 12.52 68.19 17.04
CA GLU A 27 11.49 67.75 16.06
C GLU A 27 11.67 68.31 14.63
N GLY A 28 11.06 67.64 13.62
CA GLY A 28 10.79 68.26 12.32
C GLY A 28 10.40 67.33 11.16
N ALA A 29 9.14 66.92 11.12
CA ALA A 29 8.24 66.65 9.97
C ALA A 29 8.73 66.01 8.62
N GLU A 30 7.97 64.96 8.25
CA GLU A 30 7.37 64.65 6.93
C GLU A 30 8.19 64.00 5.78
N GLU A 31 7.83 62.73 5.54
CA GLU A 31 7.50 62.09 4.25
C GLU A 31 8.18 62.59 2.96
N THR A 32 9.10 61.77 2.42
CA THR A 32 9.20 61.33 1.00
C THR A 32 10.58 60.73 0.71
N ALA A 33 10.83 59.45 1.05
CA ALA A 33 12.11 58.80 0.68
C ALA A 33 12.07 57.27 0.51
N THR A 34 10.91 56.62 0.50
CA THR A 34 10.81 55.15 0.32
C THR A 34 10.47 54.71 -1.10
N ALA A 35 10.08 55.62 -2.00
CA ALA A 35 9.78 55.28 -3.39
C ALA A 35 11.02 55.09 -4.29
N SER A 36 12.14 55.77 -4.01
CA SER A 36 13.33 55.72 -4.87
C SER A 36 14.22 54.49 -4.64
N VAL A 37 14.08 53.81 -3.50
CA VAL A 37 14.86 52.59 -3.19
C VAL A 37 14.21 51.37 -3.84
N ILE A 38 12.87 51.28 -3.83
CA ILE A 38 12.12 50.18 -4.44
C ILE A 38 12.23 50.23 -5.98
N GLN A 39 12.26 51.42 -6.57
CA GLN A 39 12.38 51.58 -8.02
C GLN A 39 13.75 51.16 -8.56
N ASN A 40 14.82 51.37 -7.79
CA ASN A 40 16.18 50.93 -8.17
C ASN A 40 16.35 49.42 -8.04
N GLU A 41 15.72 48.77 -7.05
CA GLU A 41 15.75 47.30 -6.92
C GLU A 41 14.89 46.59 -8.00
N GLU A 42 13.73 47.16 -8.36
CA GLU A 42 12.91 46.64 -9.47
C GLU A 42 13.59 46.81 -10.83
N ASP A 43 14.27 47.94 -11.06
CA ASP A 43 15.00 48.17 -12.31
C ASP A 43 16.25 47.29 -12.41
N GLU A 44 16.93 47.00 -11.29
CA GLU A 44 18.05 46.07 -11.26
C GLU A 44 17.61 44.60 -11.44
N GLN A 45 16.46 44.20 -10.89
CA GLN A 45 15.84 42.90 -11.15
C GLN A 45 15.35 42.78 -12.60
N LYS A 46 14.73 43.82 -13.18
CA LYS A 46 14.36 43.85 -14.61
C LYS A 46 15.58 43.80 -15.52
N ARG A 47 16.71 44.42 -15.14
CA ARG A 47 17.99 44.31 -15.88
C ARG A 47 18.59 42.91 -15.79
N LYS A 48 18.53 42.26 -14.62
CA LYS A 48 18.95 40.86 -14.43
C LYS A 48 18.05 39.88 -15.18
N SER A 49 16.73 40.09 -15.21
CA SER A 49 15.78 39.26 -15.95
C SER A 49 15.96 39.42 -17.48
N LYS A 50 16.14 40.65 -17.97
CA LYS A 50 16.48 40.91 -19.38
C LYS A 50 17.84 40.31 -19.77
N LYS A 51 18.85 40.35 -18.90
CA LYS A 51 20.12 39.63 -19.13
C LYS A 51 19.95 38.12 -19.14
N LYS A 52 19.16 37.53 -18.24
CA LYS A 52 18.84 36.08 -18.25
C LYS A 52 18.07 35.68 -19.52
N LEU A 53 17.10 36.48 -19.95
CA LEU A 53 16.36 36.26 -21.20
C LEU A 53 17.29 36.40 -22.42
N LEU A 54 18.19 37.37 -22.43
CA LEU A 54 19.20 37.53 -23.48
C LEU A 54 20.16 36.33 -23.52
N ILE A 55 20.60 35.83 -22.36
CA ILE A 55 21.45 34.63 -22.25
C ILE A 55 20.69 33.38 -22.71
N LEU A 56 19.41 33.23 -22.38
CA LEU A 56 18.55 32.15 -22.86
C LEU A 56 18.27 32.25 -24.36
N LEU A 57 18.11 33.46 -24.91
CA LEU A 57 17.98 33.67 -26.35
C LEU A 57 19.30 33.40 -27.08
N ILE A 58 20.44 33.75 -26.49
CA ILE A 58 21.77 33.43 -27.03
C ILE A 58 22.00 31.91 -26.98
N LEU A 59 21.70 31.24 -25.86
CA LEU A 59 21.76 29.79 -25.74
C LEU A 59 20.79 29.08 -26.68
N GLY A 60 19.56 29.59 -26.83
CA GLY A 60 18.57 29.09 -27.77
C GLY A 60 19.02 29.29 -29.22
N SER A 61 19.61 30.44 -29.54
CA SER A 61 20.18 30.71 -30.87
C SER A 61 21.41 29.85 -31.16
N LEU A 62 22.25 29.56 -30.16
CA LEU A 62 23.39 28.65 -30.26
C LEU A 62 22.94 27.19 -30.40
N LEU A 63 21.86 26.79 -29.71
CA LEU A 63 21.24 25.47 -29.87
C LEU A 63 20.64 25.34 -31.26
N LEU A 64 19.92 26.36 -31.74
CA LEU A 64 19.31 26.38 -33.06
C LEU A 64 20.37 26.43 -34.16
N LEU A 65 21.46 27.19 -33.96
CA LEU A 65 22.63 27.19 -34.83
C LEU A 65 23.35 25.85 -34.79
N GLY A 66 23.43 25.20 -33.63
CA GLY A 66 23.96 23.83 -33.47
C GLY A 66 23.10 22.80 -34.19
N ILE A 67 21.77 22.93 -34.16
CA ILE A 67 20.83 22.09 -34.89
C ILE A 67 20.92 22.38 -36.40
N ILE A 68 21.04 23.64 -36.82
CA ILE A 68 21.24 24.01 -38.23
C ILE A 68 22.60 23.51 -38.72
N ILE A 69 23.65 23.62 -37.93
CA ILE A 69 24.98 23.06 -38.23
C ILE A 69 24.89 21.54 -38.26
N ALA A 70 24.16 20.89 -37.35
CA ALA A 70 23.95 19.45 -37.39
C ALA A 70 23.15 19.02 -38.63
N ILE A 71 22.11 19.77 -39.03
CA ILE A 71 21.33 19.54 -40.24
C ILE A 71 22.17 19.80 -41.49
N VAL A 72 22.98 20.86 -41.53
CA VAL A 72 23.91 21.16 -42.62
C VAL A 72 25.02 20.11 -42.67
N ILE A 73 25.51 19.61 -41.54
CA ILE A 73 26.42 18.48 -41.46
C ILE A 73 25.73 17.22 -41.98
N ILE A 74 24.48 16.92 -41.60
CA ILE A 74 23.72 15.77 -42.08
C ILE A 74 23.43 15.86 -43.60
N ILE A 75 23.20 17.07 -44.12
CA ILE A 75 22.98 17.33 -45.54
C ILE A 75 24.30 17.30 -46.32
N ASN A 76 25.41 17.80 -45.77
CA ASN A 76 26.74 17.73 -46.39
C ASN A 76 27.43 16.36 -46.21
N THR A 77 27.08 15.57 -45.19
CA THR A 77 27.52 14.17 -45.06
C THR A 77 26.71 13.24 -45.93
N LYS A 78 25.52 13.64 -46.38
CA LYS A 78 24.83 12.97 -47.50
C LYS A 78 25.56 13.13 -48.84
N ASN A 79 26.46 14.11 -48.99
CA ASN A 79 27.20 14.41 -50.23
C ASN A 79 28.73 14.34 -50.11
N ARG A 80 29.28 13.81 -49.00
CA ARG A 80 30.66 13.31 -48.98
C ARG A 80 30.60 11.79 -48.89
N ALA A 81 31.06 11.15 -49.96
CA ALA A 81 31.42 9.74 -49.95
C ALA A 81 32.23 9.46 -48.68
N ALA A 82 31.62 8.72 -47.76
CA ALA A 82 32.31 8.24 -46.59
C ALA A 82 33.44 7.34 -47.08
N ASN A 83 34.68 7.73 -46.79
CA ASN A 83 35.77 6.76 -46.77
C ASN A 83 35.33 5.65 -45.83
N ALA A 84 35.28 4.44 -46.40
CA ALA A 84 34.81 3.25 -45.74
C ALA A 84 35.54 3.06 -44.40
N PRO A 85 34.86 2.52 -43.37
CA PRO A 85 35.59 1.75 -42.36
C PRO A 85 36.45 0.73 -43.12
N VAL A 86 37.69 0.51 -42.69
CA VAL A 86 38.54 -0.55 -43.25
C VAL A 86 37.70 -1.82 -43.27
N ALA A 87 37.29 -2.20 -44.47
CA ALA A 87 36.49 -3.38 -44.70
C ALA A 87 37.40 -4.57 -44.43
N ILE A 88 37.18 -5.25 -43.31
CA ILE A 88 37.21 -6.70 -43.42
C ILE A 88 36.00 -7.02 -44.29
N ALA A 89 36.24 -7.25 -45.58
CA ALA A 89 35.21 -7.53 -46.56
C ALA A 89 34.48 -8.83 -46.17
N GLN A 90 33.40 -8.72 -45.39
CA GLN A 90 32.38 -9.75 -45.35
C GLN A 90 31.50 -9.53 -46.57
N VAL A 91 31.79 -10.29 -47.62
CA VAL A 91 30.84 -10.56 -48.70
C VAL A 91 29.68 -11.34 -48.08
N VAL A 92 28.65 -10.64 -47.59
CA VAL A 92 27.38 -11.26 -47.21
C VAL A 92 26.54 -11.38 -48.47
N GLU A 93 26.68 -12.51 -49.16
CA GLU A 93 25.71 -12.96 -50.16
C GLU A 93 24.32 -13.05 -49.51
N LYS A 94 23.29 -12.52 -50.17
CA LYS A 94 21.89 -12.83 -49.81
C LYS A 94 21.73 -14.37 -49.85
N PRO A 95 21.23 -15.02 -48.79
CA PRO A 95 21.04 -16.46 -48.79
C PRO A 95 20.05 -16.86 -49.88
N ALA A 96 20.52 -17.58 -50.90
CA ALA A 96 19.64 -18.34 -51.76
C ALA A 96 19.05 -19.50 -50.95
N ILE A 97 17.77 -19.80 -51.12
CA ILE A 97 17.11 -20.97 -50.53
C ILE A 97 17.87 -22.21 -51.01
N LYS A 98 18.75 -22.75 -50.16
CA LYS A 98 19.55 -23.93 -50.48
C LYS A 98 18.75 -25.18 -50.18
N GLU A 99 18.84 -26.14 -51.09
CA GLU A 99 18.20 -27.44 -50.96
C GLU A 99 19.00 -28.32 -49.98
N GLN A 100 18.45 -28.62 -48.81
CA GLN A 100 19.14 -29.30 -47.71
C GLN A 100 19.71 -30.69 -48.11
N PHE A 101 20.88 -31.04 -47.57
CA PHE A 101 21.53 -32.34 -47.75
C PHE A 101 21.01 -33.34 -46.71
N SER A 102 20.35 -34.41 -47.15
CA SER A 102 20.00 -35.57 -46.31
C SER A 102 20.99 -36.73 -46.54
N PRO A 103 21.11 -37.71 -45.61
CA PRO A 103 21.93 -38.91 -45.83
C PRO A 103 21.59 -39.67 -47.13
N SER A 104 20.29 -39.76 -47.46
CA SER A 104 19.82 -40.36 -48.71
C SER A 104 20.20 -39.55 -49.96
N LYS A 105 20.27 -38.23 -49.84
CA LYS A 105 20.71 -37.33 -50.92
C LYS A 105 22.23 -37.33 -51.08
N LEU A 106 22.98 -37.45 -49.98
CA LEU A 106 24.43 -37.63 -50.00
C LEU A 106 24.81 -38.92 -50.73
N GLU A 107 24.11 -40.01 -50.45
CA GLU A 107 24.25 -41.29 -51.17
C GLU A 107 23.88 -41.15 -52.65
N GLY A 108 22.80 -40.42 -52.95
CA GLY A 108 22.41 -40.09 -54.32
C GLY A 108 23.43 -39.22 -55.06
N MET A 109 24.08 -38.29 -54.36
CA MET A 109 25.14 -37.43 -54.91
C MET A 109 26.44 -38.19 -55.15
N ILE A 110 26.78 -39.13 -54.26
CA ILE A 110 27.91 -40.05 -54.47
C ILE A 110 27.65 -40.90 -55.72
N LYS A 111 26.44 -41.47 -55.86
CA LYS A 111 26.04 -42.24 -57.05
C LYS A 111 26.05 -41.38 -58.32
N LYS A 112 25.55 -40.14 -58.25
CA LYS A 112 25.54 -39.20 -59.38
C LYS A 112 26.95 -38.74 -59.77
N ALA A 113 27.80 -38.41 -58.81
CA ALA A 113 29.20 -38.04 -59.05
C ALA A 113 29.95 -39.19 -59.71
N HIS A 114 29.74 -40.42 -59.21
CA HIS A 114 30.33 -41.62 -59.78
C HIS A 114 29.84 -41.88 -61.21
N LEU A 115 28.54 -41.75 -61.48
CA LEU A 115 27.98 -41.90 -62.83
C LEU A 115 28.53 -40.83 -63.80
N LEU A 116 28.63 -39.57 -63.39
CA LEU A 116 29.19 -38.48 -64.20
C LEU A 116 30.68 -38.70 -64.49
N TYR A 117 31.42 -39.24 -63.53
CA TYR A 117 32.82 -39.58 -63.67
C TYR A 117 33.03 -40.72 -64.67
N GLU A 118 32.23 -41.80 -64.56
CA GLU A 118 32.23 -42.94 -65.49
C GLU A 118 31.81 -42.53 -66.92
N GLN A 119 30.91 -41.56 -67.05
CA GLN A 119 30.48 -41.00 -68.35
C GLN A 119 31.46 -40.00 -68.96
N GLY A 120 32.62 -39.76 -68.33
CA GLY A 120 33.67 -38.86 -68.82
C GLY A 120 33.44 -37.37 -68.52
N ASN A 121 32.33 -37.00 -67.88
CA ASN A 121 32.06 -35.62 -67.46
C ASN A 121 32.71 -35.34 -66.09
N LYS A 122 34.05 -35.34 -66.09
CA LYS A 122 34.89 -35.31 -64.89
C LYS A 122 34.82 -33.99 -64.12
N ASP A 123 34.67 -32.86 -64.81
CA ASP A 123 34.62 -31.55 -64.17
C ASP A 123 33.34 -31.37 -63.34
N ASP A 124 32.20 -31.86 -63.84
CA ASP A 124 30.94 -31.82 -63.11
C ASP A 124 30.90 -32.84 -61.96
N ALA A 125 31.57 -34.00 -62.11
CA ALA A 125 31.77 -34.94 -61.02
C ALA A 125 32.63 -34.34 -59.90
N LEU A 126 33.73 -33.64 -60.25
CA LEU A 126 34.63 -32.99 -59.30
C LEU A 126 33.91 -31.92 -58.47
N LYS A 127 33.07 -31.10 -59.11
CA LYS A 127 32.22 -30.11 -58.40
C LYS A 127 31.26 -30.77 -57.40
N ILE A 128 30.76 -31.97 -57.69
CA ILE A 128 29.89 -32.71 -56.75
C ILE A 128 30.73 -33.30 -55.62
N TYR A 129 31.91 -33.85 -55.91
CA TYR A 129 32.83 -34.35 -54.88
C TYR A 129 33.33 -33.25 -53.93
N GLU A 130 33.66 -32.07 -54.45
CA GLU A 130 34.04 -30.91 -53.64
C GLU A 130 32.90 -30.51 -52.69
N LYS A 131 31.66 -30.43 -53.19
CA LYS A 131 30.48 -30.18 -52.34
C LYS A 131 30.29 -31.25 -51.25
N ILE A 132 30.50 -32.53 -51.58
CA ILE A 132 30.45 -33.62 -50.59
C ILE A 132 31.53 -33.45 -49.52
N ALA A 133 32.76 -33.10 -49.91
CA ALA A 133 33.88 -32.91 -49.00
C ALA A 133 33.64 -31.72 -48.05
N THR A 134 33.25 -30.56 -48.58
CA THR A 134 32.91 -29.36 -47.78
C THR A 134 31.79 -29.64 -46.79
N PHE A 135 30.75 -30.37 -47.21
CA PHE A 135 29.63 -30.76 -46.35
C PHE A 135 30.07 -31.68 -45.21
N ASN A 136 30.85 -32.73 -45.51
CA ASN A 136 31.38 -33.64 -44.50
C ASN A 136 32.30 -32.94 -43.50
N GLU A 137 33.12 -32.00 -43.97
CA GLU A 137 34.02 -31.23 -43.13
C GLU A 137 33.23 -30.30 -42.19
N ALA A 138 32.21 -29.60 -42.69
CA ALA A 138 31.34 -28.76 -41.88
C ALA A 138 30.62 -29.56 -40.78
N ILE A 139 30.06 -30.73 -41.11
CA ILE A 139 29.43 -31.64 -40.13
C ILE A 139 30.44 -32.09 -39.08
N SER A 140 31.65 -32.44 -39.50
CA SER A 140 32.71 -32.89 -38.59
C SER A 140 33.06 -31.79 -37.58
N TYR A 141 33.28 -30.57 -38.04
CA TYR A 141 33.54 -29.43 -37.15
C TYR A 141 32.35 -29.09 -36.25
N TYR A 142 31.12 -29.15 -36.76
CA TYR A 142 29.92 -28.98 -35.94
C TYR A 142 29.86 -30.02 -34.82
N ASN A 143 30.09 -31.30 -35.14
CA ASN A 143 30.07 -32.39 -34.16
C ASN A 143 31.22 -32.27 -33.14
N ILE A 144 32.41 -31.83 -33.57
CA ILE A 144 33.52 -31.50 -32.66
C ILE A 144 33.10 -30.36 -31.71
N GLY A 145 32.47 -29.31 -32.24
CA GLY A 145 31.94 -28.20 -31.44
C GLY A 145 30.93 -28.66 -30.40
N VAL A 146 29.97 -29.51 -30.79
CA VAL A 146 28.98 -30.08 -29.86
C VAL A 146 29.64 -30.95 -28.79
N ALA A 147 30.64 -31.76 -29.15
CA ALA A 147 31.39 -32.58 -28.19
C ALA A 147 32.13 -31.70 -27.19
N LYS A 148 32.82 -30.65 -27.65
CA LYS A 148 33.55 -29.70 -26.81
C LYS A 148 32.62 -28.86 -25.92
N LEU A 149 31.45 -28.49 -26.43
CA LEU A 149 30.42 -27.81 -25.66
C LEU A 149 29.93 -28.69 -24.50
N LYS A 150 29.74 -30.00 -24.74
CA LYS A 150 29.37 -30.97 -23.69
C LYS A 150 30.49 -31.17 -22.66
N GLU A 151 31.75 -31.03 -23.06
CA GLU A 151 32.92 -31.00 -22.16
C GLU A 151 33.05 -29.67 -21.38
N GLN A 152 32.15 -28.70 -21.60
CA GLN A 152 32.22 -27.33 -21.07
C GLN A 152 33.51 -26.58 -21.50
N ASN A 153 34.17 -27.03 -22.58
CA ASN A 153 35.30 -26.34 -23.18
C ASN A 153 34.80 -25.33 -24.22
N PHE A 154 34.24 -24.23 -23.74
CA PHE A 154 33.61 -23.19 -24.56
C PHE A 154 34.55 -22.57 -25.61
N PRO A 155 35.84 -22.28 -25.31
CA PRO A 155 36.76 -21.73 -26.31
C PRO A 155 37.01 -22.67 -27.49
N GLU A 156 37.28 -23.96 -27.25
CA GLU A 156 37.49 -24.93 -28.33
C GLU A 156 36.19 -25.23 -29.09
N ALA A 157 35.06 -25.29 -28.39
CA ALA A 157 33.76 -25.45 -29.01
C ALA A 157 33.46 -24.30 -29.97
N LEU A 158 33.71 -23.07 -29.53
CA LEU A 158 33.54 -21.87 -30.33
C LEU A 158 34.41 -21.90 -31.59
N GLU A 159 35.70 -22.26 -31.49
CA GLU A 159 36.58 -22.37 -32.66
C GLU A 159 36.11 -23.45 -33.65
N ALA A 160 35.61 -24.58 -33.15
CA ALA A 160 35.02 -25.60 -34.01
C ALA A 160 33.74 -25.11 -34.72
N PHE A 161 32.85 -24.41 -34.01
CA PHE A 161 31.68 -23.80 -34.63
C PHE A 161 32.03 -22.71 -35.65
N LYS A 162 33.07 -21.90 -35.40
CA LYS A 162 33.59 -20.94 -36.39
C LYS A 162 34.00 -21.62 -37.69
N LYS A 163 34.74 -22.74 -37.60
CA LYS A 163 35.15 -23.53 -38.77
C LYS A 163 33.95 -24.14 -39.51
N ALA A 164 32.96 -24.65 -38.77
CA ALA A 164 31.72 -25.14 -39.38
C ALA A 164 30.98 -24.03 -40.17
N ILE A 165 30.89 -22.82 -39.60
CA ILE A 165 30.27 -21.66 -40.26
C ILE A 165 31.04 -21.26 -41.53
N GLN A 166 32.38 -21.26 -41.48
CA GLN A 166 33.24 -20.93 -42.62
C GLN A 166 33.03 -21.88 -43.81
N ASN A 167 32.70 -23.14 -43.55
CA ASN A 167 32.43 -24.15 -44.58
C ASN A 167 31.05 -24.04 -45.23
N LYS A 168 30.27 -22.98 -44.94
CA LYS A 168 28.99 -22.60 -45.60
C LYS A 168 27.84 -23.61 -45.49
N GLU A 169 27.96 -24.59 -44.60
CA GLU A 169 26.93 -25.59 -44.29
C GLU A 169 26.67 -25.58 -42.76
N HIS A 170 25.44 -25.89 -42.32
CA HIS A 170 25.03 -25.82 -40.90
C HIS A 170 25.31 -24.47 -40.20
N ARG A 171 25.25 -23.35 -40.94
CA ARG A 171 25.65 -22.02 -40.45
C ARG A 171 24.76 -21.52 -39.32
N THR A 172 23.44 -21.62 -39.45
CA THR A 172 22.47 -21.14 -38.45
C THR A 172 22.67 -21.85 -37.11
N ILE A 173 22.72 -23.17 -37.12
CA ILE A 173 22.83 -23.99 -35.90
C ILE A 173 24.22 -23.80 -35.25
N SER A 174 25.28 -23.75 -36.06
CA SER A 174 26.63 -23.47 -35.56
C SER A 174 26.74 -22.06 -34.97
N ALA A 175 26.06 -21.06 -35.56
CA ALA A 175 26.01 -19.71 -35.02
C ALA A 175 25.22 -19.65 -33.69
N ILE A 176 24.08 -20.35 -33.58
CA ILE A 176 23.34 -20.47 -32.32
C ILE A 176 24.24 -21.08 -31.22
N ASN A 177 24.93 -22.18 -31.51
CA ASN A 177 25.80 -22.82 -30.52
C ASN A 177 27.06 -21.98 -30.21
N ALA A 178 27.58 -21.22 -31.17
CA ALA A 178 28.64 -20.25 -30.93
C ALA A 178 28.16 -19.11 -30.01
N ALA A 179 26.92 -18.66 -30.15
CA ALA A 179 26.30 -17.72 -29.22
C ALA A 179 26.21 -18.32 -27.81
N VAL A 180 25.79 -19.59 -27.67
CA VAL A 180 25.78 -20.28 -26.37
C VAL A 180 27.18 -20.30 -25.74
N CYS A 181 28.23 -20.63 -26.51
CA CYS A 181 29.62 -20.58 -26.01
C CYS A 181 29.98 -19.17 -25.50
N ALA A 182 29.62 -18.13 -26.27
CA ALA A 182 29.87 -16.75 -25.89
C ALA A 182 29.12 -16.35 -24.61
N LEU A 183 27.87 -16.81 -24.44
CA LEU A 183 27.06 -16.58 -23.24
C LEU A 183 27.72 -17.18 -22.00
N GLU A 184 28.17 -18.44 -22.08
CA GLU A 184 28.86 -19.13 -20.98
C GLU A 184 30.20 -18.48 -20.63
N MET A 185 30.89 -17.93 -21.64
CA MET A 185 32.10 -17.11 -21.47
C MET A 185 31.81 -15.68 -20.96
N LYS A 186 30.54 -15.31 -20.78
CA LYS A 186 30.07 -13.97 -20.38
C LYS A 186 30.52 -12.85 -21.34
N ASP A 187 30.70 -13.19 -22.62
CA ASP A 187 31.04 -12.22 -23.67
C ASP A 187 29.77 -11.80 -24.44
N ASN A 188 29.13 -10.74 -23.94
CA ASN A 188 27.89 -10.21 -24.52
C ASN A 188 28.08 -9.67 -25.95
N THR A 189 29.27 -9.18 -26.29
CA THR A 189 29.56 -8.64 -27.63
C THR A 189 29.58 -9.79 -28.63
N LEU A 190 30.29 -10.85 -28.27
CA LEU A 190 30.40 -12.05 -29.08
C LEU A 190 29.07 -12.81 -29.17
N PHE A 191 28.31 -12.86 -28.07
CA PHE A 191 26.95 -13.39 -28.07
C PHE A 191 26.08 -12.68 -29.10
N THR A 192 26.04 -11.35 -29.06
CA THR A 192 25.25 -10.53 -29.99
C THR A 192 25.67 -10.78 -31.44
N TYR A 193 26.99 -10.80 -31.70
CA TYR A 193 27.52 -11.09 -33.03
C TYR A 193 27.01 -12.43 -33.58
N TYR A 194 27.04 -13.49 -32.78
CA TYR A 194 26.59 -14.81 -33.24
C TYR A 194 25.07 -14.95 -33.34
N ILE A 195 24.30 -14.23 -32.53
CA ILE A 195 22.84 -14.15 -32.69
C ILE A 195 22.49 -13.40 -34.00
N ASP A 196 23.15 -12.29 -34.32
CA ASP A 196 22.95 -11.58 -35.59
C ASP A 196 23.33 -12.46 -36.79
N LEU A 197 24.41 -13.24 -36.65
CA LEU A 197 24.83 -14.19 -37.66
C LEU A 197 23.83 -15.33 -37.85
N ALA A 198 23.29 -15.88 -36.75
CA ALA A 198 22.24 -16.88 -36.78
C ALA A 198 20.97 -16.34 -37.45
N PHE A 199 20.59 -15.08 -37.15
CA PHE A 199 19.47 -14.41 -37.80
C PHE A 199 19.67 -14.23 -39.30
N ALA A 200 20.87 -13.83 -39.73
CA ALA A 200 21.19 -13.66 -41.15
C ALA A 200 21.09 -14.98 -41.94
N TYR A 201 21.46 -16.11 -41.33
CA TYR A 201 21.43 -17.43 -41.98
C TYR A 201 20.12 -18.20 -41.77
N LEU A 202 19.23 -17.73 -40.90
CA LEU A 202 17.95 -18.39 -40.59
C LEU A 202 17.15 -18.83 -41.82
N PRO A 203 17.03 -18.04 -42.92
CA PRO A 203 16.31 -18.45 -44.12
C PRO A 203 16.84 -19.73 -44.79
N GLU A 204 18.10 -20.09 -44.56
CA GLU A 204 18.71 -21.32 -45.11
C GLU A 204 18.12 -22.60 -44.48
N GLU A 205 17.51 -22.48 -43.31
CA GLU A 205 16.93 -23.61 -42.57
C GLU A 205 15.42 -23.74 -42.79
N SER A 206 14.80 -23.05 -43.77
CA SER A 206 13.34 -22.98 -43.94
C SER A 206 12.64 -24.34 -44.06
N ASN A 207 13.36 -25.36 -44.52
CA ASN A 207 12.86 -26.74 -44.70
C ASN A 207 13.31 -27.68 -43.58
N ALA A 208 14.08 -27.20 -42.61
CA ALA A 208 14.57 -28.02 -41.51
C ALA A 208 13.43 -28.34 -40.54
N PRO A 209 13.38 -29.57 -39.98
CA PRO A 209 12.38 -29.91 -38.97
C PRO A 209 12.40 -28.93 -37.78
N LEU A 210 13.59 -28.50 -37.36
CA LEU A 210 13.77 -27.62 -36.21
C LEU A 210 13.64 -26.12 -36.54
N TYR A 211 13.21 -25.75 -37.75
CA TYR A 211 13.14 -24.36 -38.19
C TYR A 211 12.35 -23.47 -37.22
N SER A 212 11.15 -23.90 -36.82
CA SER A 212 10.29 -23.15 -35.89
C SER A 212 10.98 -22.88 -34.55
N TYR A 213 11.75 -23.85 -34.05
CA TYR A 213 12.52 -23.70 -32.82
C TYR A 213 13.70 -22.72 -32.99
N TYR A 214 14.43 -22.79 -34.11
CA TYR A 214 15.51 -21.85 -34.41
C TYR A 214 14.99 -20.41 -34.56
N VAL A 215 13.88 -20.23 -35.26
CA VAL A 215 13.20 -18.94 -35.39
C VAL A 215 12.83 -18.42 -34.00
N GLY A 216 12.21 -19.27 -33.18
CA GLY A 216 11.86 -18.95 -31.79
C GLY A 216 13.02 -18.43 -30.97
N LEU A 217 14.13 -19.18 -30.92
CA LEU A 217 15.33 -18.81 -30.16
C LEU A 217 15.98 -17.54 -30.66
N VAL A 218 16.22 -17.45 -31.98
CA VAL A 218 16.91 -16.31 -32.58
C VAL A 218 16.09 -15.04 -32.41
N HIS A 219 14.79 -15.09 -32.70
CA HIS A 219 13.91 -13.94 -32.52
C HIS A 219 13.77 -13.53 -31.05
N TYR A 220 13.73 -14.48 -30.12
CA TYR A 220 13.69 -14.17 -28.69
C TYR A 220 14.90 -13.36 -28.25
N TYR A 221 16.12 -13.79 -28.60
CA TYR A 221 17.36 -13.08 -28.26
C TYR A 221 17.59 -11.80 -29.09
N LYS A 222 16.81 -11.59 -30.15
CA LYS A 222 16.74 -10.35 -30.94
C LYS A 222 15.67 -9.37 -30.43
N ASP A 223 14.96 -9.70 -29.35
CA ASP A 223 13.80 -8.97 -28.82
C ASP A 223 12.57 -8.92 -29.76
N PHE A 224 12.50 -9.81 -30.75
CA PHE A 224 11.36 -9.98 -31.66
C PHE A 224 10.34 -10.94 -31.03
N TYR A 225 9.76 -10.54 -29.90
CA TYR A 225 8.97 -11.42 -29.04
C TYR A 225 7.69 -11.95 -29.70
N TYR A 226 7.02 -11.16 -30.54
CA TYR A 226 5.79 -11.61 -31.22
C TYR A 226 6.11 -12.66 -32.29
N GLU A 227 7.18 -12.46 -33.06
CA GLU A 227 7.65 -13.37 -34.08
C GLU A 227 8.21 -14.65 -33.46
N ALA A 228 8.94 -14.53 -32.35
CA ALA A 228 9.41 -15.67 -31.56
C ALA A 228 8.21 -16.50 -31.09
N LEU A 229 7.24 -15.86 -30.42
CA LEU A 229 6.05 -16.52 -29.89
C LEU A 229 5.23 -17.19 -30.99
N SER A 230 5.07 -16.53 -32.14
CA SER A 230 4.37 -17.10 -33.30
C SER A 230 5.02 -18.39 -33.76
N ALA A 231 6.35 -18.45 -33.80
CA ALA A 231 7.10 -19.63 -34.24
C ALA A 231 7.00 -20.79 -33.23
N VAL A 232 7.17 -20.52 -31.93
CA VAL A 232 7.13 -21.57 -30.91
C VAL A 232 5.73 -22.03 -30.53
N SER A 233 4.69 -21.24 -30.83
CA SER A 233 3.28 -21.63 -30.60
C SER A 233 2.70 -22.47 -31.75
N HIS A 234 3.36 -22.51 -32.90
CA HIS A 234 2.93 -23.27 -34.08
C HIS A 234 4.08 -24.12 -34.62
N PRO A 235 4.62 -25.04 -33.81
CA PRO A 235 5.79 -25.80 -34.21
C PRO A 235 5.46 -26.73 -35.37
N SER A 236 6.42 -26.88 -36.28
CA SER A 236 6.34 -27.78 -37.44
C SER A 236 6.41 -29.27 -37.07
N ASN A 237 6.76 -29.62 -35.83
CA ASN A 237 6.79 -30.96 -35.25
C ASN A 237 6.93 -30.92 -33.71
N ASP A 238 6.99 -32.09 -33.06
CA ASP A 238 7.06 -32.22 -31.59
C ASP A 238 8.49 -32.17 -31.00
N PHE A 239 9.54 -31.87 -31.78
CA PHE A 239 10.89 -31.76 -31.21
C PHE A 239 10.99 -30.57 -30.25
N TYR A 240 11.65 -30.76 -29.10
CA TYR A 240 11.83 -29.72 -28.07
C TYR A 240 10.52 -29.04 -27.63
N LYS A 241 9.39 -29.77 -27.66
CA LYS A 241 8.08 -29.20 -27.35
C LYS A 241 8.03 -28.54 -25.97
N GLU A 242 8.56 -29.21 -24.94
CA GLU A 242 8.61 -28.65 -23.58
C GLU A 242 9.45 -27.36 -23.51
N ASP A 243 10.60 -27.32 -24.19
CA ASP A 243 11.45 -26.12 -24.24
C ASP A 243 10.77 -24.95 -24.98
N GLN A 244 10.04 -25.27 -26.05
CA GLN A 244 9.24 -24.30 -26.81
C GLN A 244 8.08 -23.75 -25.97
N GLU A 245 7.39 -24.61 -25.21
CA GLU A 245 6.35 -24.21 -24.26
C GLU A 245 6.94 -23.35 -23.13
N TYR A 246 8.12 -23.71 -22.61
CA TYR A 246 8.82 -22.93 -21.61
C TYR A 246 9.17 -21.53 -22.13
N LEU A 247 9.77 -21.43 -23.32
CA LEU A 247 10.10 -20.16 -23.95
C LEU A 247 8.84 -19.32 -24.22
N SER A 248 7.78 -19.94 -24.72
CA SER A 248 6.47 -19.30 -24.91
C SER A 248 5.95 -18.70 -23.61
N SER A 249 6.05 -19.43 -22.49
CA SER A 249 5.60 -18.94 -21.18
C SER A 249 6.37 -17.70 -20.74
N LYS A 250 7.68 -17.64 -20.98
CA LYS A 250 8.53 -16.48 -20.63
C LYS A 250 8.17 -15.26 -21.47
N ILE A 251 7.97 -15.45 -22.77
CA ILE A 251 7.54 -14.37 -23.68
C ILE A 251 6.16 -13.85 -23.29
N LEU A 252 5.20 -14.73 -23.03
CA LEU A 252 3.86 -14.33 -22.59
C LEU A 252 3.92 -13.55 -21.27
N ALA A 253 4.78 -13.97 -20.33
CA ALA A 253 4.96 -13.28 -19.06
C ALA A 253 5.61 -11.89 -19.20
N SER A 254 6.57 -11.71 -20.12
CA SER A 254 7.19 -10.41 -20.38
C SER A 254 6.21 -9.42 -21.02
N LEU A 255 5.32 -9.93 -21.87
CA LEU A 255 4.21 -9.19 -22.50
C LEU A 255 2.99 -8.99 -21.57
N ASN A 256 3.09 -9.40 -20.30
CA ASN A 256 2.04 -9.27 -19.28
C ASN A 256 0.79 -10.13 -19.52
N TYR A 257 0.85 -11.13 -20.40
CA TYR A 257 -0.18 -12.17 -20.59
C TYR A 257 -0.02 -13.30 -19.56
N ASN A 258 -0.02 -12.95 -18.26
CA ASN A 258 0.38 -13.85 -17.17
C ASN A 258 -0.49 -15.11 -17.06
N ALA A 259 -1.80 -15.02 -17.36
CA ALA A 259 -2.70 -16.18 -17.32
C ALA A 259 -2.36 -17.21 -18.41
N TYR A 260 -2.10 -16.73 -19.63
CA TYR A 260 -1.65 -17.59 -20.72
C TYR A 260 -0.26 -18.16 -20.43
N ALA A 261 0.66 -17.33 -19.90
CA ALA A 261 1.98 -17.78 -19.49
C ALA A 261 1.90 -18.93 -18.48
N LEU A 262 1.06 -18.80 -17.45
CA LEU A 262 0.82 -19.84 -16.44
C LEU A 262 0.28 -21.12 -17.10
N SER A 263 -0.79 -21.00 -17.91
CA SER A 263 -1.42 -22.15 -18.56
C SER A 263 -0.47 -22.89 -19.52
N THR A 264 0.47 -22.18 -20.13
CA THR A 264 1.48 -22.78 -21.01
C THR A 264 2.56 -23.49 -20.19
N LEU A 265 3.00 -22.89 -19.08
CA LEU A 265 3.99 -23.50 -18.19
C LEU A 265 3.46 -24.76 -17.50
N GLU A 266 2.16 -24.81 -17.19
CA GLU A 266 1.51 -25.95 -16.53
C GLU A 266 1.40 -27.21 -17.43
N LYS A 267 1.60 -27.09 -18.75
CA LYS A 267 1.60 -28.22 -19.69
C LYS A 267 2.86 -29.07 -19.64
N ILE A 268 3.94 -28.52 -19.10
CA ILE A 268 5.24 -29.18 -19.06
C ILE A 268 5.20 -30.27 -17.99
N GLU A 269 5.23 -31.54 -18.42
CA GLU A 269 5.12 -32.71 -17.52
C GLU A 269 6.26 -32.76 -16.51
N LYS A 270 7.47 -32.36 -16.95
CA LYS A 270 8.66 -32.26 -16.12
C LYS A 270 8.72 -30.92 -15.37
N MET A 271 7.75 -30.64 -14.52
CA MET A 271 7.72 -29.37 -13.79
C MET A 271 8.74 -29.32 -12.64
N SER A 272 9.99 -28.92 -12.95
CA SER A 272 11.07 -28.69 -11.98
C SER A 272 11.27 -27.21 -11.60
N ASP A 273 10.82 -26.27 -12.44
CA ASP A 273 10.96 -24.83 -12.21
C ASP A 273 9.80 -24.25 -11.39
N TYR A 274 9.69 -24.74 -10.15
CA TYR A 274 8.71 -24.26 -9.18
C TYR A 274 8.89 -22.78 -8.84
N PHE A 275 10.07 -22.21 -9.08
CA PHE A 275 10.33 -20.80 -8.83
C PHE A 275 9.56 -19.93 -9.83
N THR A 276 9.70 -20.19 -11.13
CA THR A 276 8.94 -19.45 -12.17
C THR A 276 7.44 -19.61 -11.98
N LEU A 277 6.98 -20.84 -11.67
CA LEU A 277 5.57 -21.08 -11.39
C LEU A 277 5.07 -20.22 -10.22
N GLY A 278 5.82 -20.20 -9.11
CA GLY A 278 5.47 -19.41 -7.93
C GLY A 278 5.42 -17.90 -8.22
N LEU A 279 6.35 -17.38 -9.04
CA LEU A 279 6.34 -15.98 -9.46
C LEU A 279 5.13 -15.63 -10.34
N LEU A 280 4.73 -16.50 -11.28
CA LEU A 280 3.55 -16.28 -12.13
C LEU A 280 2.25 -16.32 -11.32
N GLN A 281 2.13 -17.30 -10.42
CA GLN A 281 0.99 -17.39 -9.50
C GLN A 281 0.90 -16.14 -8.62
N ALA A 282 2.03 -15.63 -8.10
CA ALA A 282 2.06 -14.40 -7.32
C ALA A 282 1.61 -13.18 -8.14
N LYS A 283 2.03 -13.07 -9.41
CA LYS A 283 1.60 -12.00 -10.33
C LYS A 283 0.08 -12.02 -10.60
N LEU A 284 -0.53 -13.19 -10.58
CA LEU A 284 -1.97 -13.37 -10.76
C LEU A 284 -2.78 -13.17 -9.46
N GLY A 285 -2.11 -12.91 -8.33
CA GLY A 285 -2.75 -12.79 -7.02
C GLY A 285 -3.09 -14.15 -6.37
N GLU A 286 -2.64 -15.26 -6.95
CA GLU A 286 -2.87 -16.61 -6.42
C GLU A 286 -1.87 -16.95 -5.29
N PHE A 287 -1.86 -16.14 -4.23
CA PHE A 287 -0.81 -16.16 -3.20
C PHE A 287 -0.63 -17.51 -2.49
N LEU A 288 -1.72 -18.24 -2.23
CA LEU A 288 -1.64 -19.58 -1.63
C LEU A 288 -0.93 -20.60 -2.53
N LYS A 289 -1.23 -20.60 -3.83
CA LYS A 289 -0.56 -21.46 -4.81
C LYS A 289 0.90 -21.03 -4.99
N ALA A 290 1.13 -19.72 -5.08
CA ALA A 290 2.47 -19.14 -5.18
C ALA A 290 3.36 -19.56 -4.01
N LYS A 291 2.86 -19.47 -2.77
CA LYS A 291 3.55 -19.94 -1.56
C LYS A 291 3.93 -21.42 -1.66
N THR A 292 2.97 -22.26 -2.07
CA THR A 292 3.20 -23.71 -2.24
C THR A 292 4.33 -23.98 -3.24
N SER A 293 4.29 -23.32 -4.40
CA SER A 293 5.32 -23.46 -5.44
C SER A 293 6.68 -22.94 -4.96
N LEU A 294 6.74 -21.77 -4.33
CA LEU A 294 7.99 -21.20 -3.81
C LEU A 294 8.63 -22.04 -2.70
N LEU A 295 7.81 -22.68 -1.85
CA LEU A 295 8.32 -23.64 -0.86
C LEU A 295 8.94 -24.88 -1.51
N LYS A 296 8.34 -25.42 -2.58
CA LYS A 296 8.95 -26.51 -3.37
C LYS A 296 10.25 -26.06 -4.04
N ALA A 297 10.30 -24.84 -4.56
CA ALA A 297 11.52 -24.28 -5.13
C ALA A 297 12.64 -24.20 -4.09
N LEU A 298 12.31 -23.78 -2.85
CA LEU A 298 13.26 -23.70 -1.75
C LEU A 298 13.74 -25.08 -1.26
N GLN A 299 12.94 -26.15 -1.40
CA GLN A 299 13.40 -27.50 -1.10
C GLN A 299 14.56 -27.94 -2.00
N ASN A 300 14.55 -27.48 -3.26
CA ASN A 300 15.58 -27.80 -4.26
C ASN A 300 16.82 -26.89 -4.13
N ASP A 301 16.65 -25.64 -3.68
CA ASP A 301 17.73 -24.66 -3.52
C ASP A 301 17.53 -23.82 -2.25
N ARG A 302 17.92 -24.40 -1.11
CA ARG A 302 17.58 -23.90 0.24
C ARG A 302 18.12 -22.53 0.57
N GLU A 303 19.28 -22.17 0.03
CA GLU A 303 19.95 -20.91 0.35
C GLU A 303 19.72 -19.83 -0.71
N ASN A 304 18.86 -20.08 -1.70
CA ASN A 304 18.61 -19.10 -2.76
C ASN A 304 17.92 -17.84 -2.23
N PRO A 305 18.59 -16.69 -2.21
CA PRO A 305 18.03 -15.49 -1.61
C PRO A 305 16.90 -14.90 -2.48
N LYS A 306 16.85 -15.20 -3.78
CA LYS A 306 15.73 -14.77 -4.65
C LYS A 306 14.45 -15.52 -4.31
N ILE A 307 14.52 -16.83 -4.08
CA ILE A 307 13.35 -17.63 -3.69
C ILE A 307 12.85 -17.18 -2.32
N LYS A 308 13.75 -17.02 -1.33
CA LYS A 308 13.41 -16.55 0.02
C LYS A 308 12.72 -15.17 -0.01
N MET A 309 13.26 -14.21 -0.77
CA MET A 309 12.65 -12.88 -0.88
C MET A 309 11.33 -12.87 -1.65
N ALA A 310 11.19 -13.69 -2.70
CA ALA A 310 9.90 -13.83 -3.40
C ALA A 310 8.83 -14.42 -2.46
N LEU A 311 9.20 -15.43 -1.66
CA LEU A 311 8.32 -16.01 -0.65
C LEU A 311 7.98 -14.99 0.44
N ALA A 312 8.94 -14.18 0.90
CA ALA A 312 8.68 -13.10 1.85
C ALA A 312 7.66 -12.08 1.31
N MET A 313 7.72 -11.74 0.01
CA MET A 313 6.73 -10.85 -0.61
C MET A 313 5.34 -11.48 -0.67
N VAL A 314 5.25 -12.78 -0.99
CA VAL A 314 3.97 -13.51 -0.99
C VAL A 314 3.40 -13.60 0.44
N GLU A 315 4.23 -13.93 1.43
CA GLU A 315 3.82 -13.98 2.84
C GLU A 315 3.36 -12.60 3.35
N ASN A 316 3.99 -11.51 2.89
CA ASN A 316 3.54 -10.15 3.19
C ASN A 316 2.13 -9.88 2.66
N LYS A 317 1.85 -10.25 1.40
CA LYS A 317 0.49 -10.14 0.82
C LYS A 317 -0.56 -11.01 1.53
N MET A 318 -0.13 -12.05 2.24
CA MET A 318 -1.00 -12.92 3.02
C MET A 318 -1.11 -12.52 4.51
N GLY A 319 -0.45 -11.44 4.95
CA GLY A 319 -0.46 -11.01 6.34
C GLY A 319 0.36 -11.87 7.31
N ASN A 320 1.26 -12.70 6.79
CA ASN A 320 2.16 -13.56 7.58
C ASN A 320 3.49 -12.84 7.87
N LEU A 321 3.42 -11.69 8.55
CA LEU A 321 4.54 -10.76 8.70
C LEU A 321 5.68 -11.30 9.59
N GLY A 322 5.38 -12.23 10.50
CA GLY A 322 6.41 -12.98 11.22
C GLY A 322 7.28 -13.84 10.29
N ASN A 323 6.68 -14.46 9.27
CA ASN A 323 7.43 -15.22 8.26
C ASN A 323 8.27 -14.29 7.37
N VAL A 324 7.73 -13.12 7.01
CA VAL A 324 8.45 -12.07 6.27
C VAL A 324 9.73 -11.69 7.02
N ALA A 325 9.59 -11.38 8.32
CA ALA A 325 10.69 -11.06 9.22
C ALA A 325 11.76 -12.16 9.26
N SER A 326 11.36 -13.43 9.36
CA SER A 326 12.30 -14.57 9.36
C SER A 326 13.06 -14.69 8.03
N LEU A 327 12.33 -14.76 6.91
CA LEU A 327 12.89 -14.95 5.57
C LEU A 327 13.83 -13.81 5.18
N MET A 328 13.42 -12.56 5.41
CA MET A 328 14.29 -11.40 5.17
C MET A 328 15.52 -11.44 6.08
N GLY A 329 15.34 -11.76 7.36
CA GLY A 329 16.43 -11.85 8.33
C GLY A 329 17.49 -12.87 7.91
N GLU A 330 17.10 -14.02 7.38
CA GLU A 330 18.05 -15.01 6.85
C GLU A 330 18.84 -14.48 5.66
N VAL A 331 18.19 -13.81 4.71
CA VAL A 331 18.83 -13.28 3.50
C VAL A 331 19.83 -12.17 3.84
N TYR A 332 19.47 -11.24 4.72
CA TYR A 332 20.31 -10.06 4.99
C TYR A 332 21.42 -10.31 6.02
N LYS A 333 21.34 -11.38 6.83
CA LYS A 333 22.45 -11.78 7.73
C LYS A 333 23.72 -12.20 6.98
N VAL A 334 23.58 -12.70 5.76
CA VAL A 334 24.67 -13.28 4.97
C VAL A 334 25.03 -12.44 3.73
N ARG A 335 24.38 -11.29 3.55
CA ARG A 335 24.68 -10.35 2.46
C ARG A 335 25.38 -9.12 3.02
N ASP A 336 26.23 -8.52 2.20
CA ASP A 336 26.88 -7.25 2.52
C ASP A 336 25.83 -6.18 2.82
N THR A 337 26.13 -5.31 3.78
CA THR A 337 25.24 -4.20 4.19
C THR A 337 24.90 -3.27 3.03
N ASP A 338 25.82 -3.13 2.06
CA ASP A 338 25.66 -2.27 0.88
C ASP A 338 24.99 -3.00 -0.30
N ALA A 339 24.60 -4.26 -0.12
CA ALA A 339 24.04 -5.05 -1.20
C ALA A 339 22.65 -4.53 -1.59
N LYS A 340 22.47 -4.22 -2.89
CA LYS A 340 21.18 -3.77 -3.43
C LYS A 340 20.04 -4.75 -3.10
N PRO A 341 18.81 -4.25 -2.87
CA PRO A 341 17.63 -5.09 -2.70
C PRO A 341 17.48 -6.07 -3.87
N ILE A 342 17.11 -7.33 -3.59
CA ILE A 342 16.92 -8.35 -4.63
C ILE A 342 15.73 -8.01 -5.51
N TYR A 343 14.64 -7.61 -4.86
CA TYR A 343 13.45 -7.09 -5.49
C TYR A 343 13.23 -5.68 -4.97
N LYS A 344 13.35 -4.70 -5.86
CA LYS A 344 13.01 -3.33 -5.52
C LYS A 344 11.51 -3.23 -5.35
N MET A 345 11.07 -2.64 -4.25
CA MET A 345 9.67 -2.38 -3.99
C MET A 345 9.47 -0.92 -3.64
N HIS A 346 8.25 -0.45 -3.87
CA HIS A 346 7.77 0.86 -3.46
C HIS A 346 6.53 0.68 -2.60
N ALA A 347 6.51 1.29 -1.42
CA ALA A 347 5.33 1.40 -0.59
C ALA A 347 4.31 2.27 -1.33
N ILE A 348 3.08 1.80 -1.43
CA ILE A 348 2.00 2.52 -2.11
C ILE A 348 0.76 2.53 -1.23
N LEU A 349 -0.07 3.55 -1.42
CA LEU A 349 -1.45 3.48 -0.96
C LEU A 349 -2.21 2.43 -1.77
N LYS A 350 -3.14 1.73 -1.11
CA LYS A 350 -4.04 0.79 -1.77
C LYS A 350 -4.85 1.54 -2.84
N PRO A 351 -4.82 1.07 -4.11
CA PRO A 351 -5.58 1.74 -5.16
C PRO A 351 -7.08 1.83 -4.90
N SER A 352 -7.68 0.89 -4.15
CA SER A 352 -9.09 0.91 -3.77
C SER A 352 -9.47 2.05 -2.82
N LEU A 353 -8.52 2.85 -2.32
CA LEU A 353 -8.82 4.11 -1.64
C LEU A 353 -9.30 5.21 -2.59
N PHE A 354 -8.92 5.20 -3.86
CA PHE A 354 -9.20 6.31 -4.79
C PHE A 354 -9.64 5.87 -6.20
N ASP A 355 -9.53 4.59 -6.52
CA ASP A 355 -10.04 3.98 -7.76
C ASP A 355 -11.40 3.34 -7.46
N VAL A 356 -12.48 3.94 -7.99
CA VAL A 356 -13.86 3.52 -7.71
C VAL A 356 -14.13 2.09 -8.20
N ASP A 357 -13.57 1.68 -9.33
CA ASP A 357 -13.80 0.33 -9.85
C ASP A 357 -13.13 -0.72 -8.96
N LYS A 358 -11.90 -0.47 -8.50
CA LYS A 358 -11.23 -1.34 -7.52
C LYS A 358 -11.93 -1.32 -6.17
N ALA A 359 -12.34 -0.15 -5.70
CA ALA A 359 -13.11 -0.02 -4.46
C ALA A 359 -14.41 -0.83 -4.51
N GLN A 360 -15.10 -0.82 -5.65
CA GLN A 360 -16.32 -1.60 -5.89
C GLN A 360 -16.05 -3.11 -5.97
N LEU A 361 -14.94 -3.53 -6.60
CA LEU A 361 -14.54 -4.94 -6.64
C LEU A 361 -14.25 -5.51 -5.25
N GLU A 362 -13.63 -4.70 -4.38
CA GLU A 362 -13.31 -5.06 -2.99
C GLU A 362 -14.47 -4.75 -2.01
N PHE A 363 -15.58 -4.18 -2.48
CA PHE A 363 -16.65 -3.72 -1.59
C PHE A 363 -17.49 -4.88 -1.08
N GLU A 364 -17.24 -5.26 0.17
CA GLU A 364 -18.13 -6.12 0.92
C GLU A 364 -19.32 -5.33 1.45
N LYS A 365 -20.54 -5.74 1.14
CA LYS A 365 -21.75 -5.02 1.59
C LYS A 365 -22.03 -5.21 3.08
N GLU A 366 -21.39 -6.20 3.69
CA GLU A 366 -21.42 -6.51 5.12
C GLU A 366 -20.41 -5.68 5.95
N LEU A 367 -19.60 -4.82 5.29
CA LEU A 367 -18.49 -4.02 5.86
C LEU A 367 -18.85 -3.28 7.16
N PHE A 368 -20.12 -2.94 7.38
CA PHE A 368 -20.61 -2.26 8.57
C PHE A 368 -20.47 -3.06 9.87
N PHE A 369 -20.21 -4.37 9.81
CA PHE A 369 -20.22 -5.26 10.99
C PHE A 369 -18.94 -6.10 11.17
N ASN A 370 -17.79 -5.62 10.70
CA ASN A 370 -16.50 -6.07 11.25
C ASN A 370 -16.41 -5.69 12.75
N ASP A 371 -15.44 -6.23 13.48
CA ASP A 371 -15.40 -6.06 14.95
C ASP A 371 -15.23 -4.58 15.35
N GLU A 372 -14.39 -3.81 14.65
CA GLU A 372 -14.21 -2.37 14.90
C GLU A 372 -15.50 -1.57 14.65
N ASN A 373 -16.13 -1.74 13.48
CA ASN A 373 -17.36 -1.04 13.13
C ASN A 373 -18.50 -1.45 14.05
N THR A 374 -18.58 -2.72 14.46
CA THR A 374 -19.59 -3.21 15.39
C THR A 374 -19.51 -2.45 16.73
N TYR A 375 -18.32 -2.35 17.32
CA TYR A 375 -18.15 -1.62 18.58
C TYR A 375 -18.29 -0.10 18.39
N SER A 376 -17.82 0.44 17.26
CA SER A 376 -17.98 1.86 16.93
C SER A 376 -19.45 2.26 16.81
N LEU A 377 -20.31 1.40 16.23
CA LEU A 377 -21.76 1.61 16.18
C LEU A 377 -22.38 1.58 17.59
N ILE A 378 -21.90 0.69 18.46
CA ILE A 378 -22.32 0.65 19.87
C ILE A 378 -21.93 1.96 20.58
N PHE A 379 -20.70 2.45 20.41
CA PHE A 379 -20.24 3.72 20.99
C PHE A 379 -20.99 4.93 20.41
N TYR A 380 -21.30 4.90 19.12
CA TYR A 380 -22.05 5.96 18.46
C TYR A 380 -23.45 6.14 19.05
N TYR A 381 -24.17 5.03 19.28
CA TYR A 381 -25.52 5.06 19.86
C TYR A 381 -25.54 4.99 21.39
N ALA A 382 -24.39 4.93 22.05
CA ALA A 382 -24.31 4.86 23.50
C ALA A 382 -24.70 6.21 24.14
N PRO A 383 -25.49 6.20 25.22
CA PRO A 383 -25.83 7.42 25.91
C PRO A 383 -24.64 7.94 26.72
N TYR A 384 -24.47 9.26 26.70
CA TYR A 384 -23.66 9.97 27.69
C TYR A 384 -24.29 9.86 29.08
N LYS A 385 -23.45 9.80 30.11
CA LYS A 385 -23.92 9.75 31.50
C LYS A 385 -24.09 11.15 32.05
N VAL A 386 -25.30 11.44 32.52
CA VAL A 386 -25.64 12.66 33.25
C VAL A 386 -25.36 12.50 34.74
N PHE A 387 -25.16 13.62 35.44
CA PHE A 387 -24.94 13.65 36.88
C PHE A 387 -26.26 13.51 37.68
N ASP A 388 -26.15 13.16 38.97
CA ASP A 388 -27.30 13.17 39.89
C ASP A 388 -27.52 14.58 40.46
N ALA A 389 -28.55 15.26 39.96
CA ALA A 389 -28.93 16.59 40.44
C ALA A 389 -29.39 16.58 41.92
N LYS A 390 -29.94 15.46 42.42
CA LYS A 390 -30.40 15.35 43.82
C LYS A 390 -29.24 15.39 44.79
N GLN A 391 -28.10 14.81 44.42
CA GLN A 391 -26.88 14.85 45.24
C GLN A 391 -26.50 16.30 45.56
N THR A 392 -26.50 17.19 44.57
CA THR A 392 -26.17 18.61 44.78
C THR A 392 -27.14 19.27 45.76
N ILE A 393 -28.45 19.01 45.59
CA ILE A 393 -29.51 19.55 46.46
C ILE A 393 -29.37 19.05 47.89
N ASP A 394 -29.03 17.77 48.08
CA ASP A 394 -28.84 17.18 49.40
C ASP A 394 -27.61 17.74 50.14
N TYR A 395 -26.51 17.98 49.43
CA TYR A 395 -25.34 18.64 50.01
C TYR A 395 -25.63 20.11 50.37
N ILE A 396 -26.39 20.83 49.55
CA ILE A 396 -26.87 22.18 49.91
C ILE A 396 -27.74 22.11 51.15
N ARG A 397 -28.70 21.17 51.21
CA ARG A 397 -29.58 20.99 52.37
C ARG A 397 -28.80 20.67 53.64
N LYS A 398 -27.85 19.73 53.57
CA LYS A 398 -26.96 19.38 54.69
C LYS A 398 -26.11 20.59 55.12
N GLY A 399 -25.55 21.32 54.17
CA GLY A 399 -24.82 22.56 54.44
C GLY A 399 -25.68 23.59 55.17
N SER A 400 -26.86 23.90 54.63
CA SER A 400 -27.83 24.83 55.23
C SER A 400 -28.29 24.37 56.62
N MET A 401 -28.58 23.08 56.82
CA MET A 401 -28.96 22.53 58.13
C MET A 401 -27.85 22.69 59.16
N ASN A 402 -26.58 22.50 58.78
CA ASN A 402 -25.43 22.70 59.68
C ASN A 402 -25.21 24.18 60.03
N ILE A 403 -25.55 25.12 59.14
CA ILE A 403 -25.59 26.55 59.47
C ILE A 403 -26.62 26.82 60.57
N PHE A 404 -27.79 26.18 60.52
CA PHE A 404 -28.87 26.37 61.50
C PHE A 404 -28.55 25.82 62.90
N ILE A 405 -27.59 24.89 63.02
CA ILE A 405 -27.15 24.31 64.31
C ILE A 405 -25.77 24.81 64.74
N ASP A 406 -25.31 25.95 64.18
CA ASP A 406 -24.01 26.60 64.44
C ASP A 406 -22.76 25.73 64.18
N GLU A 407 -22.88 24.67 63.40
CA GLU A 407 -21.75 23.83 62.95
C GLU A 407 -21.14 24.37 61.65
N ILE A 408 -20.44 25.50 61.75
CA ILE A 408 -19.91 26.23 60.59
C ILE A 408 -18.86 25.44 59.79
N GLY A 409 -18.02 24.63 60.44
CA GLY A 409 -17.01 23.80 59.77
C GLY A 409 -17.62 22.74 58.84
N PRO A 410 -18.50 21.86 59.35
CA PRO A 410 -19.28 20.91 58.54
C PRO A 410 -20.13 21.60 57.47
N ALA A 411 -20.77 22.72 57.78
CA ALA A 411 -21.52 23.51 56.80
C ALA A 411 -20.67 23.96 55.61
N LEU A 412 -19.50 24.58 55.88
CA LEU A 412 -18.54 25.00 54.86
C LEU A 412 -18.05 23.82 54.02
N SER A 413 -17.81 22.67 54.64
CA SER A 413 -17.41 21.44 53.93
C SER A 413 -18.50 20.97 52.96
N TYR A 414 -19.76 20.88 53.41
CA TYR A 414 -20.88 20.46 52.57
C TYR A 414 -21.18 21.45 51.44
N LEU A 415 -21.08 22.77 51.69
CA LEU A 415 -21.29 23.81 50.67
C LEU A 415 -20.12 23.91 49.69
N LYS A 416 -18.88 23.70 50.14
CA LYS A 416 -17.73 23.59 49.23
C LYS A 416 -17.87 22.36 48.35
N ALA A 417 -18.30 21.23 48.91
CA ALA A 417 -18.61 20.03 48.13
C ALA A 417 -19.74 20.29 47.11
N SER A 418 -20.83 20.95 47.49
CA SER A 418 -21.92 21.27 46.54
C SER A 418 -21.48 22.23 45.43
N SER A 419 -20.66 23.23 45.75
CA SER A 419 -20.08 24.14 44.75
C SER A 419 -19.20 23.39 43.74
N THR A 420 -18.33 22.50 44.24
CA THR A 420 -17.49 21.64 43.42
C THR A 420 -18.32 20.72 42.51
N ILE A 421 -19.31 20.01 43.08
CA ILE A 421 -20.22 19.16 42.32
C ILE A 421 -20.95 19.97 41.25
N SER A 422 -21.40 21.18 41.56
CA SER A 422 -22.09 22.07 40.62
C SER A 422 -21.20 22.48 39.43
N LYS A 423 -19.93 22.80 39.68
CA LYS A 423 -18.96 23.11 38.61
C LYS A 423 -18.76 21.91 37.68
N VAL A 424 -18.59 20.72 38.25
CA VAL A 424 -18.46 19.48 37.49
C VAL A 424 -19.71 19.22 36.65
N ASN A 425 -20.89 19.39 37.25
CA ASN A 425 -22.17 19.20 36.57
C ASN A 425 -22.36 20.16 35.38
N ILE A 426 -21.99 21.43 35.52
CA ILE A 426 -22.01 22.40 34.42
C ILE A 426 -21.10 21.94 33.27
N ALA A 427 -19.88 21.51 33.59
CA ALA A 427 -18.96 21.05 32.56
C ALA A 427 -19.45 19.76 31.88
N ILE A 428 -20.04 18.83 32.65
CA ILE A 428 -20.69 17.64 32.10
C ILE A 428 -21.81 18.04 31.13
N SER A 429 -22.71 18.94 31.54
CA SER A 429 -23.79 19.44 30.66
C SER A 429 -23.25 20.08 29.38
N LYS A 430 -22.21 20.92 29.49
CA LYS A 430 -21.59 21.57 28.32
C LYS A 430 -20.97 20.56 27.36
N GLY A 431 -20.20 19.60 27.88
CA GLY A 431 -19.58 18.55 27.07
C GLY A 431 -20.62 17.66 26.40
N ILE A 432 -21.66 17.22 27.13
CA ILE A 432 -22.75 16.42 26.55
C ILE A 432 -23.48 17.21 25.48
N LYS A 433 -23.79 18.50 25.72
CA LYS A 433 -24.42 19.34 24.70
C LYS A 433 -23.58 19.37 23.43
N LYS A 434 -22.28 19.65 23.53
CA LYS A 434 -21.37 19.64 22.38
C LYS A 434 -21.38 18.29 21.65
N ALA A 435 -21.35 17.18 22.37
CA ALA A 435 -21.39 15.85 21.76
C ALA A 435 -22.72 15.55 21.06
N LEU A 436 -23.85 15.97 21.63
CA LEU A 436 -25.18 15.81 21.01
C LEU A 436 -25.36 16.71 19.79
N ASP A 437 -24.70 17.87 19.77
CA ASP A 437 -24.59 18.77 18.62
C ASP A 437 -23.49 18.31 17.63
N PHE A 438 -23.03 17.05 17.73
CA PHE A 438 -21.99 16.42 16.91
C PHE A 438 -20.57 17.01 17.00
N HIS A 439 -20.29 17.97 17.88
CA HIS A 439 -18.95 18.50 18.11
C HIS A 439 -18.16 17.62 19.09
N VAL A 440 -17.83 16.39 18.66
CA VAL A 440 -17.23 15.36 19.52
C VAL A 440 -15.84 15.74 20.02
N TYR A 441 -15.02 16.39 19.19
CA TYR A 441 -13.68 16.84 19.56
C TYR A 441 -13.73 17.94 20.63
N GLU A 442 -14.62 18.93 20.48
CA GLU A 442 -14.81 19.95 21.52
C GLU A 442 -15.34 19.34 22.83
N ALA A 443 -16.24 18.37 22.74
CA ALA A 443 -16.73 17.64 23.91
C ALA A 443 -15.58 16.91 24.62
N ASN A 444 -14.71 16.24 23.86
CA ASN A 444 -13.51 15.59 24.38
C ASN A 444 -12.60 16.59 25.10
N ASP A 445 -12.31 17.73 24.48
CA ASP A 445 -11.46 18.79 25.08
C ASP A 445 -12.03 19.29 26.41
N ILE A 446 -13.36 19.47 26.50
CA ILE A 446 -14.05 19.84 27.74
C ILE A 446 -13.86 18.75 28.81
N PHE A 447 -14.13 17.49 28.48
CA PHE A 447 -14.02 16.40 29.46
C PHE A 447 -12.57 16.14 29.87
N ALA A 448 -11.61 16.23 28.95
CA ALA A 448 -10.19 16.02 29.20
C ALA A 448 -9.67 17.03 30.23
N LYS A 449 -9.93 18.33 30.01
CA LYS A 449 -9.57 19.40 30.96
C LYS A 449 -10.21 19.17 32.34
N MET A 450 -11.47 18.74 32.38
CA MET A 450 -12.15 18.50 33.65
C MET A 450 -11.60 17.29 34.41
N VAL A 451 -11.14 16.25 33.72
CA VAL A 451 -10.55 15.07 34.36
C VAL A 451 -9.19 15.40 35.01
N GLU A 452 -8.46 16.40 34.53
CA GLU A 452 -7.21 16.84 35.17
C GLU A 452 -7.45 17.39 36.58
N GLU A 453 -8.53 18.15 36.78
CA GLU A 453 -8.93 18.72 38.07
C GLU A 453 -9.66 17.68 38.94
N TYR A 454 -10.47 16.80 38.33
CA TYR A 454 -11.37 15.86 39.02
C TYR A 454 -11.06 14.38 38.70
N LYS A 455 -9.81 13.96 38.91
CA LYS A 455 -9.22 12.64 38.54
C LYS A 455 -9.92 11.38 39.07
N ASN A 456 -10.84 11.52 40.03
CA ASN A 456 -11.56 10.41 40.65
C ASN A 456 -13.08 10.45 40.39
N HIS A 457 -13.52 11.20 39.38
CA HIS A 457 -14.94 11.30 39.04
C HIS A 457 -15.34 10.29 37.95
N SER A 458 -16.07 9.24 38.33
CA SER A 458 -16.41 8.12 37.42
C SER A 458 -17.14 8.56 36.15
N ILE A 459 -18.14 9.45 36.25
CA ILE A 459 -18.94 9.90 35.09
C ILE A 459 -18.09 10.73 34.11
N LEU A 460 -17.13 11.52 34.62
CA LEU A 460 -16.27 12.33 33.75
C LEU A 460 -15.37 11.41 32.93
N HIS A 461 -14.76 10.40 33.57
CA HIS A 461 -14.00 9.38 32.86
C HIS A 461 -14.84 8.60 31.85
N TYR A 462 -16.10 8.26 32.15
CA TYR A 462 -16.98 7.58 31.19
C TYR A 462 -17.25 8.45 29.96
N ASN A 463 -17.65 9.71 30.15
CA ASN A 463 -17.97 10.60 29.03
C ASN A 463 -16.71 10.93 28.20
N LEU A 464 -15.57 11.14 28.86
CA LEU A 464 -14.28 11.30 28.20
C LEU A 464 -13.94 10.07 27.36
N ALA A 465 -14.05 8.87 27.95
CA ALA A 465 -13.79 7.62 27.26
C ALA A 465 -14.70 7.42 26.04
N LEU A 466 -15.99 7.77 26.17
CA LEU A 466 -16.95 7.68 25.07
C LEU A 466 -16.59 8.61 23.91
N THR A 467 -16.19 9.86 24.20
CA THR A 467 -15.69 10.76 23.15
C THR A 467 -14.42 10.22 22.48
N TYR A 468 -13.46 9.67 23.24
CA TYR A 468 -12.27 9.04 22.66
C TYR A 468 -12.65 7.86 21.75
N ALA A 469 -13.58 7.01 22.19
CA ALA A 469 -14.06 5.89 21.39
C ALA A 469 -14.74 6.35 20.10
N GLN A 470 -15.53 7.43 20.16
CA GLN A 470 -16.18 8.04 18.99
C GLN A 470 -15.18 8.73 18.04
N MET A 471 -14.03 9.17 18.54
CA MET A 471 -12.90 9.68 17.75
C MET A 471 -12.03 8.54 17.17
N GLY A 472 -12.19 7.30 17.63
CA GLY A 472 -11.37 6.15 17.25
C GLY A 472 -10.08 5.97 18.06
N ASP A 473 -9.88 6.74 19.13
CA ASP A 473 -8.75 6.54 20.07
C ASP A 473 -9.13 5.50 21.13
N TYR A 474 -9.10 4.22 20.71
CA TYR A 474 -9.51 3.11 21.56
C TYR A 474 -8.56 2.86 22.73
N ALA A 475 -7.29 3.25 22.63
CA ALA A 475 -6.33 3.15 23.72
C ALA A 475 -6.68 4.13 24.86
N ALA A 476 -6.96 5.39 24.53
CA ALA A 476 -7.41 6.38 25.51
C ALA A 476 -8.82 6.06 26.05
N ALA A 477 -9.71 5.55 25.18
CA ALA A 477 -11.03 5.06 25.58
C ALA A 477 -10.92 3.92 26.60
N TYR A 478 -10.13 2.88 26.30
CA TYR A 478 -9.89 1.75 27.20
C TYR A 478 -9.42 2.23 28.58
N LYS A 479 -8.41 3.11 28.60
CA LYS A 479 -7.83 3.66 29.84
C LYS A 479 -8.91 4.35 30.69
N ASN A 480 -9.72 5.21 30.08
CA ASN A 480 -10.71 6.00 30.80
C ASN A 480 -11.97 5.20 31.16
N PHE A 481 -12.44 4.30 30.30
CA PHE A 481 -13.54 3.38 30.63
C PHE A 481 -13.15 2.45 31.79
N SER A 482 -11.95 1.88 31.73
CA SER A 482 -11.41 1.08 32.83
C SER A 482 -11.37 1.89 34.12
N LYS A 483 -10.82 3.11 34.09
CA LYS A 483 -10.76 3.98 35.26
C LYS A 483 -12.16 4.33 35.81
N SER A 484 -13.11 4.64 34.93
CA SER A 484 -14.50 4.92 35.29
C SER A 484 -15.15 3.74 36.02
N TYR A 485 -14.97 2.53 35.51
CA TYR A 485 -15.47 1.30 36.12
C TYR A 485 -14.83 1.01 37.49
N HIS A 486 -13.52 1.21 37.65
CA HIS A 486 -12.86 0.98 38.94
C HIS A 486 -13.22 2.05 39.98
N LEU A 487 -13.58 3.27 39.56
CA LEU A 487 -14.07 4.32 40.45
C LEU A 487 -15.51 4.06 40.91
N ASP A 488 -16.33 3.42 40.07
CA ASP A 488 -17.69 3.00 40.40
C ASP A 488 -18.03 1.68 39.68
N SER A 489 -17.97 0.57 40.42
CA SER A 489 -18.22 -0.77 39.88
C SER A 489 -19.69 -1.01 39.49
N ASN A 490 -20.60 -0.09 39.83
CA ASN A 490 -21.98 -0.11 39.33
C ASN A 490 -22.10 0.55 37.95
N ASN A 491 -21.03 1.16 37.45
CA ASN A 491 -20.98 1.69 36.10
C ASN A 491 -20.70 0.58 35.08
N TYR A 492 -21.67 -0.32 34.91
CA TYR A 492 -21.52 -1.52 34.08
C TYR A 492 -21.20 -1.21 32.61
N LEU A 493 -21.78 -0.14 32.04
CA LEU A 493 -21.42 0.30 30.68
C LEU A 493 -19.94 0.67 30.56
N ALA A 494 -19.36 1.35 31.55
CA ALA A 494 -17.93 1.63 31.54
C ALA A 494 -17.11 0.34 31.54
N GLY A 495 -17.50 -0.65 32.35
CA GLY A 495 -16.86 -1.96 32.37
C GLY A 495 -16.92 -2.65 31.01
N VAL A 496 -18.11 -2.74 30.41
CA VAL A 496 -18.31 -3.40 29.12
C VAL A 496 -17.59 -2.67 27.98
N PHE A 497 -17.65 -1.34 27.94
CA PHE A 497 -16.94 -0.56 26.92
C PHE A 497 -15.42 -0.59 27.09
N ALA A 498 -14.92 -0.79 28.31
CA ALA A 498 -13.52 -1.11 28.52
C ALA A 498 -13.14 -2.47 27.92
N LEU A 499 -14.00 -3.50 28.02
CA LEU A 499 -13.75 -4.79 27.36
C LEU A 499 -13.70 -4.62 25.83
N MET A 500 -14.68 -3.93 25.24
CA MET A 500 -14.73 -3.67 23.80
C MET A 500 -13.49 -2.91 23.30
N SER A 501 -13.14 -1.80 23.97
CA SER A 501 -11.96 -1.01 23.61
C SER A 501 -10.67 -1.80 23.79
N GLY A 502 -10.60 -2.67 24.81
CA GLY A 502 -9.45 -3.53 25.07
C GLY A 502 -9.26 -4.61 24.00
N ASN A 503 -10.34 -5.19 23.50
CA ASN A 503 -10.31 -6.11 22.36
C ASN A 503 -9.77 -5.42 21.10
N LEU A 504 -10.21 -4.19 20.80
CA LEU A 504 -9.76 -3.45 19.61
C LEU A 504 -8.26 -3.17 19.60
N ILE A 505 -7.66 -2.96 20.76
CA ILE A 505 -6.22 -2.70 20.89
C ILE A 505 -5.40 -3.97 21.21
N GLY A 506 -6.02 -5.16 21.17
CA GLY A 506 -5.37 -6.44 21.42
C GLY A 506 -4.81 -6.61 22.83
N LYS A 507 -5.43 -5.96 23.83
CA LYS A 507 -4.98 -6.02 25.23
C LYS A 507 -5.57 -7.23 25.95
N ASP A 508 -4.80 -7.84 26.85
CA ASP A 508 -5.34 -8.86 27.74
C ASP A 508 -6.34 -8.23 28.72
N ILE A 509 -7.62 -8.56 28.52
CA ILE A 509 -8.74 -8.09 29.33
C ILE A 509 -9.33 -9.19 30.20
N THR A 510 -8.68 -10.35 30.33
CA THR A 510 -9.24 -11.53 31.02
C THR A 510 -9.69 -11.19 32.43
N LYS A 511 -8.81 -10.57 33.22
CA LYS A 511 -9.12 -10.20 34.61
C LYS A 511 -10.23 -9.15 34.71
N LEU A 512 -10.21 -8.14 33.85
CA LEU A 512 -11.25 -7.13 33.80
C LEU A 512 -12.62 -7.74 33.42
N SER A 513 -12.64 -8.69 32.50
CA SER A 513 -13.84 -9.41 32.08
C SER A 513 -14.47 -10.18 33.24
N GLU A 514 -13.66 -10.88 34.03
CA GLU A 514 -14.11 -11.57 35.26
C GLU A 514 -14.74 -10.59 36.25
N ASP A 515 -14.05 -9.49 36.56
CA ASP A 515 -14.49 -8.51 37.55
C ASP A 515 -15.80 -7.82 37.13
N VAL A 516 -15.94 -7.47 35.84
CA VAL A 516 -17.16 -6.88 35.27
C VAL A 516 -18.33 -7.87 35.33
N LYS A 517 -18.10 -9.13 34.93
CA LYS A 517 -19.11 -10.20 34.99
C LYS A 517 -19.56 -10.45 36.44
N GLU A 518 -18.63 -10.50 37.38
CA GLU A 518 -18.93 -10.69 38.80
C GLU A 518 -19.78 -9.54 39.36
N SER A 519 -19.43 -8.29 39.04
CA SER A 519 -20.15 -7.11 39.53
C SER A 519 -21.58 -7.02 38.99
N ILE A 520 -21.80 -7.42 37.73
CA ILE A 520 -23.15 -7.52 37.15
C ILE A 520 -23.94 -8.64 37.83
N ASN A 521 -23.34 -9.81 38.02
CA ASN A 521 -24.02 -10.97 38.62
C ASN A 521 -24.38 -10.75 40.10
N LYS A 522 -23.60 -9.97 40.84
CA LYS A 522 -23.89 -9.62 42.25
C LYS A 522 -25.09 -8.69 42.40
N ASN A 523 -25.48 -7.97 41.35
CA ASN A 523 -26.59 -7.03 41.43
C ASN A 523 -27.93 -7.76 41.28
N GLN A 524 -28.58 -8.02 42.42
CA GLN A 524 -29.86 -8.72 42.49
C GLN A 524 -31.04 -7.96 41.85
N THR A 525 -30.89 -6.67 41.56
CA THR A 525 -31.93 -5.85 40.91
C THR A 525 -31.88 -5.93 39.39
N LEU A 526 -30.76 -6.38 38.82
CA LEU A 526 -30.64 -6.59 37.39
C LEU A 526 -31.21 -7.95 37.01
N GLU A 527 -32.13 -7.95 36.04
CA GLU A 527 -32.58 -9.19 35.41
C GLU A 527 -31.40 -9.92 34.76
N LYS A 528 -31.47 -11.26 34.72
CA LYS A 528 -30.39 -12.10 34.18
C LYS A 528 -30.08 -11.78 32.72
N ASP A 529 -31.12 -11.65 31.89
CA ASP A 529 -30.99 -11.26 30.48
C ASP A 529 -31.17 -9.74 30.37
N ASN A 530 -30.06 -8.99 30.47
CA ASN A 530 -30.06 -7.52 30.43
C ASN A 530 -29.09 -6.98 29.37
N LEU A 531 -29.11 -5.66 29.15
CA LEU A 531 -28.28 -4.98 28.15
C LEU A 531 -26.79 -5.26 28.34
N TYR A 532 -26.28 -5.17 29.57
CA TYR A 532 -24.86 -5.32 29.88
C TYR A 532 -24.40 -6.75 29.63
N ALA A 533 -25.18 -7.74 30.10
CA ALA A 533 -24.91 -9.16 29.83
C ALA A 533 -24.90 -9.45 28.32
N SER A 534 -25.82 -8.84 27.57
CA SER A 534 -25.92 -9.02 26.12
C SER A 534 -24.73 -8.40 25.37
N LEU A 535 -24.28 -7.21 25.78
CA LEU A 535 -23.07 -6.60 25.22
C LEU A 535 -21.80 -7.40 25.56
N ILE A 536 -21.75 -8.05 26.74
CA ILE A 536 -20.67 -8.99 27.08
C ILE A 536 -20.71 -10.22 26.18
N HIS A 537 -21.88 -10.81 25.93
CA HIS A 537 -22.01 -11.93 25.00
C HIS A 537 -21.56 -11.57 23.58
N LEU A 538 -21.86 -10.35 23.12
CA LEU A 538 -21.32 -9.82 21.86
C LEU A 538 -19.79 -9.71 21.91
N THR A 539 -19.23 -9.23 23.02
CA THR A 539 -17.78 -9.06 23.19
C THR A 539 -17.02 -10.39 23.27
N ASP A 540 -17.62 -11.40 23.90
CA ASP A 540 -17.08 -12.76 24.03
C ASP A 540 -17.24 -13.61 22.74
N GLY A 541 -17.89 -13.09 21.69
CA GLY A 541 -18.23 -13.84 20.48
C GLY A 541 -19.32 -14.91 20.68
N ASN A 542 -20.00 -14.93 21.82
CA ASN A 542 -21.09 -15.85 22.14
C ASN A 542 -22.43 -15.34 21.55
N HIS A 543 -22.50 -15.27 20.21
CA HIS A 543 -23.63 -14.68 19.51
C HIS A 543 -24.96 -15.42 19.76
N PHE A 544 -24.93 -16.75 19.98
CA PHE A 544 -26.14 -17.53 20.24
C PHE A 544 -26.92 -17.02 21.47
N SER A 545 -26.21 -16.54 22.48
CA SER A 545 -26.80 -16.01 23.72
C SER A 545 -27.54 -14.68 23.50
N LEU A 546 -27.29 -13.99 22.38
CA LEU A 546 -28.03 -12.78 21.98
C LEU A 546 -29.48 -13.07 21.56
N THR A 547 -29.87 -14.33 21.35
CA THR A 547 -31.26 -14.70 21.04
C THR A 547 -32.21 -14.26 22.15
N ARG A 548 -31.82 -14.47 23.42
CA ARG A 548 -32.62 -14.05 24.58
C ARG A 548 -32.79 -12.54 24.66
N TRP A 549 -31.74 -11.80 24.30
CA TRP A 549 -31.81 -10.35 24.22
C TRP A 549 -32.86 -9.91 23.21
N ILE A 550 -32.87 -10.50 22.01
CA ILE A 550 -33.81 -10.14 20.94
C ILE A 550 -35.27 -10.40 21.37
N GLU A 551 -35.55 -11.56 21.96
CA GLU A 551 -36.90 -11.99 22.36
C GLU A 551 -37.47 -11.18 23.53
N LYS A 552 -36.60 -10.60 24.36
CA LYS A 552 -37.01 -9.80 25.52
C LYS A 552 -37.70 -8.50 25.12
N GLU A 553 -38.84 -8.24 25.75
CA GLU A 553 -39.52 -6.95 25.72
C GLU A 553 -38.70 -5.89 26.46
N LYS A 554 -38.48 -4.75 25.80
CA LYS A 554 -37.60 -3.67 26.27
C LYS A 554 -37.91 -2.39 25.51
N GLU A 555 -37.49 -1.26 26.07
CA GLU A 555 -37.61 0.05 25.42
C GLU A 555 -36.71 0.12 24.17
N ASP A 556 -37.26 0.70 23.10
CA ASP A 556 -36.59 0.92 21.82
C ASP A 556 -35.72 2.20 21.88
N SER A 557 -34.68 2.17 22.71
CA SER A 557 -33.60 3.17 22.68
C SER A 557 -32.67 2.99 21.47
N PRO A 558 -31.92 4.01 21.04
CA PRO A 558 -30.96 3.86 19.93
C PRO A 558 -29.94 2.73 20.17
N LEU A 559 -29.36 2.64 21.38
CA LEU A 559 -28.41 1.58 21.74
C LEU A 559 -29.05 0.18 21.73
N SER A 560 -30.26 0.04 22.29
CA SER A 560 -30.95 -1.27 22.32
C SER A 560 -31.37 -1.72 20.92
N LEU A 561 -31.82 -0.80 20.07
CA LEU A 561 -32.11 -1.06 18.67
C LEU A 561 -30.85 -1.44 17.89
N MET A 562 -29.74 -0.72 18.08
CA MET A 562 -28.48 -1.06 17.44
C MET A 562 -27.98 -2.45 17.86
N LEU A 563 -28.05 -2.78 19.15
CA LEU A 563 -27.70 -4.12 19.62
C LEU A 563 -28.63 -5.20 19.02
N ASN A 564 -29.93 -4.93 18.86
CA ASN A 564 -30.84 -5.85 18.17
C ASN A 564 -30.43 -6.05 16.70
N ILE A 565 -30.05 -4.98 16.00
CA ILE A 565 -29.62 -5.02 14.59
C ILE A 565 -28.34 -5.87 14.47
N ILE A 566 -27.33 -5.60 15.30
CA ILE A 566 -26.08 -6.36 15.34
C ILE A 566 -26.36 -7.83 15.68
N ALA A 567 -27.13 -8.09 16.72
CA ALA A 567 -27.47 -9.45 17.13
C ALA A 567 -28.21 -10.21 16.02
N ALA A 568 -29.17 -9.57 15.37
CA ALA A 568 -29.91 -10.17 14.26
C ALA A 568 -29.02 -10.46 13.05
N GLN A 569 -28.06 -9.58 12.74
CA GLN A 569 -27.07 -9.82 11.69
C GLN A 569 -26.18 -11.02 12.04
N LYS A 570 -25.58 -11.05 13.24
CA LYS A 570 -24.71 -12.16 13.68
C LYS A 570 -25.44 -13.50 13.80
N LEU A 571 -26.75 -13.48 14.03
CA LEU A 571 -27.64 -14.65 14.08
C LEU A 571 -28.29 -14.99 12.72
N ASN A 572 -27.99 -14.26 11.65
CA ASN A 572 -28.62 -14.41 10.33
C ASN A 572 -30.16 -14.33 10.34
N ASN A 573 -30.73 -13.54 11.26
CA ASN A 573 -32.17 -13.34 11.39
C ASN A 573 -32.64 -12.14 10.54
N GLU A 574 -32.85 -12.35 9.24
CA GLU A 574 -33.21 -11.27 8.29
C GLU A 574 -34.48 -10.49 8.70
N ARG A 575 -35.47 -11.16 9.33
CA ARG A 575 -36.73 -10.52 9.74
C ARG A 575 -36.49 -9.48 10.83
N ILE A 576 -35.78 -9.86 11.90
CA ILE A 576 -35.47 -8.96 13.01
C ILE A 576 -34.48 -7.89 12.55
N TYR A 577 -33.50 -8.25 11.72
CA TYR A 577 -32.54 -7.28 11.15
C TYR A 577 -33.26 -6.16 10.39
N ARG A 578 -34.22 -6.52 9.51
CA ARG A 578 -35.05 -5.54 8.79
C ARG A 578 -35.93 -4.70 9.72
N LEU A 579 -36.62 -5.33 10.66
CA LEU A 579 -37.53 -4.64 11.58
C LEU A 579 -36.76 -3.67 12.50
N GLY A 580 -35.66 -4.12 13.10
CA GLY A 580 -34.80 -3.29 13.96
C GLY A 580 -34.26 -2.08 13.22
N THR A 581 -33.82 -2.28 11.97
CA THR A 581 -33.33 -1.20 11.11
C THR A 581 -34.43 -0.18 10.77
N GLN A 582 -35.65 -0.64 10.44
CA GLN A 582 -36.79 0.25 10.20
C GLN A 582 -37.16 1.05 11.44
N LYS A 583 -37.16 0.43 12.63
CA LYS A 583 -37.40 1.12 13.90
C LYS A 583 -36.34 2.17 14.19
N LEU A 584 -35.06 1.85 13.99
CA LEU A 584 -33.96 2.79 14.20
C LEU A 584 -34.04 3.98 13.24
N GLN A 585 -34.32 3.72 11.95
CA GLN A 585 -34.52 4.78 10.95
C GLN A 585 -35.74 5.65 11.28
N ALA A 586 -36.84 5.06 11.77
CA ALA A 586 -38.02 5.82 12.18
C ALA A 586 -37.76 6.68 13.43
N LEU A 587 -36.95 6.18 14.37
CA LEU A 587 -36.55 6.92 15.56
C LEU A 587 -35.58 8.07 15.23
N LEU A 588 -34.68 7.84 14.28
CA LEU A 588 -33.61 8.77 13.89
C LEU A 588 -33.59 9.00 12.37
N PRO A 589 -34.62 9.68 11.80
CA PRO A 589 -34.82 9.77 10.36
C PRO A 589 -33.78 10.61 9.62
N LYS A 590 -33.07 11.50 10.33
CA LYS A 590 -32.00 12.35 9.78
C LYS A 590 -30.59 11.81 10.04
N ASP A 591 -30.46 10.76 10.86
CA ASP A 591 -29.17 10.18 11.20
C ASP A 591 -28.57 9.47 9.99
N ILE A 592 -27.31 9.78 9.67
CA ILE A 592 -26.63 9.23 8.49
C ILE A 592 -26.45 7.72 8.62
N ILE A 593 -25.98 7.22 9.76
CA ILE A 593 -25.70 5.80 9.98
C ILE A 593 -26.99 4.97 9.96
N SER A 594 -28.06 5.44 10.60
CA SER A 594 -29.36 4.75 10.60
C SER A 594 -29.87 4.54 9.17
N ASN A 595 -29.75 5.58 8.33
CA ASN A 595 -30.14 5.57 6.94
C ASN A 595 -29.21 4.71 6.07
N ILE A 596 -27.90 4.69 6.36
CA ILE A 596 -26.94 3.81 5.67
C ILE A 596 -27.32 2.34 5.91
N ILE A 597 -27.55 1.95 7.16
CA ILE A 597 -27.94 0.57 7.51
C ILE A 597 -29.27 0.20 6.83
N ALA A 598 -30.26 1.11 6.85
CA ALA A 598 -31.54 0.90 6.16
C ALA A 598 -31.38 0.73 4.64
N PHE A 599 -30.54 1.55 4.03
CA PHE A 599 -30.20 1.44 2.62
C PHE A 599 -29.55 0.08 2.31
N ASN A 600 -28.61 -0.37 3.13
CA ASN A 600 -27.95 -1.68 2.94
C ASN A 600 -28.93 -2.83 3.03
N VAL A 601 -29.78 -2.88 4.05
CA VAL A 601 -30.82 -3.92 4.20
C VAL A 601 -31.69 -4.02 2.95
N LYS A 602 -31.98 -2.88 2.31
CA LYS A 602 -32.80 -2.82 1.09
C LYS A 602 -32.05 -3.28 -0.17
N HIS A 603 -30.77 -2.93 -0.31
CA HIS A 603 -30.01 -3.09 -1.57
C HIS A 603 -28.90 -4.15 -1.54
N GLN A 604 -28.63 -4.78 -0.40
CA GLN A 604 -27.48 -5.70 -0.23
C GLN A 604 -27.47 -6.85 -1.23
N LYS A 605 -28.65 -7.35 -1.66
CA LYS A 605 -28.77 -8.48 -2.60
C LYS A 605 -28.53 -8.12 -4.08
N GLN A 606 -28.39 -6.83 -4.42
CA GLN A 606 -28.13 -6.40 -5.80
C GLN A 606 -26.67 -6.66 -6.20
N ASP A 607 -26.29 -6.55 -7.47
CA ASP A 607 -24.86 -6.44 -7.84
C ASP A 607 -24.31 -5.05 -7.46
N ILE A 608 -22.99 -4.89 -7.55
CA ILE A 608 -22.33 -3.65 -7.09
C ILE A 608 -22.70 -2.43 -7.93
N LYS A 609 -22.91 -2.57 -9.24
CA LYS A 609 -23.22 -1.44 -10.12
C LYS A 609 -24.66 -0.97 -9.89
N ASN A 610 -25.61 -1.89 -9.69
CA ASN A 610 -26.98 -1.54 -9.30
C ASN A 610 -27.06 -0.95 -7.89
N TYR A 611 -26.28 -1.47 -6.95
CA TYR A 611 -26.16 -0.90 -5.60
C TYR A 611 -25.63 0.54 -5.65
N ALA A 612 -24.54 0.79 -6.40
CA ALA A 612 -23.99 2.13 -6.61
C ALA A 612 -25.01 3.10 -7.23
N LYS A 613 -25.77 2.65 -8.24
CA LYS A 613 -26.86 3.44 -8.84
C LYS A 613 -27.95 3.80 -7.83
N ALA A 614 -28.31 2.88 -6.93
CA ALA A 614 -29.30 3.15 -5.90
C ALA A 614 -28.83 4.23 -4.90
N ILE A 615 -27.53 4.31 -4.59
CA ILE A 615 -26.97 5.40 -3.76
C ILE A 615 -27.25 6.76 -4.40
N GLN A 616 -26.99 6.87 -5.70
CA GLN A 616 -27.18 8.11 -6.46
C GLN A 616 -28.66 8.52 -6.55
N MET A 617 -29.56 7.57 -6.72
CA MET A 617 -30.98 7.84 -6.96
C MET A 617 -31.80 8.04 -5.68
N GLU A 618 -31.46 7.32 -4.62
CA GLU A 618 -32.27 7.22 -3.41
C GLU A 618 -31.58 7.86 -2.21
N PHE A 619 -30.38 7.38 -1.86
CA PHE A 619 -29.69 7.81 -0.63
C PHE A 619 -29.30 9.28 -0.67
N ASN A 620 -28.73 9.75 -1.78
CA ASN A 620 -28.23 11.13 -1.91
C ASN A 620 -29.34 12.20 -1.87
N ARG A 621 -30.62 11.79 -1.87
CA ARG A 621 -31.79 12.68 -1.78
C ARG A 621 -32.40 12.76 -0.38
N LEU A 622 -31.87 11.98 0.57
CA LEU A 622 -32.38 11.97 1.94
C LEU A 622 -32.08 13.30 2.65
N PRO A 623 -33.01 13.82 3.48
CA PRO A 623 -32.81 15.05 4.26
C PRO A 623 -31.98 14.76 5.53
N LEU A 624 -30.72 14.37 5.34
CA LEU A 624 -29.80 13.99 6.42
C LEU A 624 -29.26 15.22 7.18
N ASP A 625 -28.93 15.00 8.45
CA ASP A 625 -28.20 15.97 9.26
C ASP A 625 -26.69 15.81 8.98
N TYR A 626 -26.11 16.80 8.28
CA TYR A 626 -24.71 16.74 7.87
C TYR A 626 -23.75 17.23 8.94
N ASP A 627 -24.20 17.78 10.06
CA ASP A 627 -23.30 18.19 11.14
C ASP A 627 -22.60 16.96 11.74
N ALA A 628 -23.30 15.83 11.79
CA ALA A 628 -22.71 14.52 12.15
C ALA A 628 -21.57 14.10 11.20
N PHE A 629 -21.63 14.50 9.93
CA PHE A 629 -20.58 14.24 8.95
C PHE A 629 -19.44 15.25 9.05
N TYR A 630 -19.75 16.55 9.18
CA TYR A 630 -18.74 17.60 9.23
C TYR A 630 -17.93 17.54 10.53
N PHE A 631 -18.61 17.41 11.67
CA PHE A 631 -18.01 17.58 13.01
C PHE A 631 -18.01 16.30 13.84
N GLY A 632 -18.87 15.35 13.48
CA GLY A 632 -19.21 14.18 14.28
C GLY A 632 -18.17 13.06 14.37
N PRO A 633 -18.61 11.89 14.88
CA PRO A 633 -17.77 10.72 15.14
C PRO A 633 -17.08 10.17 13.88
N LYS A 634 -15.91 9.53 14.08
CA LYS A 634 -15.12 8.86 13.04
C LYS A 634 -15.99 7.94 12.15
N ILE A 635 -16.82 7.10 12.78
CA ILE A 635 -17.66 6.13 12.07
C ILE A 635 -18.62 6.80 11.06
N VAL A 636 -19.15 8.00 11.35
CA VAL A 636 -20.02 8.71 10.42
C VAL A 636 -19.24 9.14 9.18
N LYS A 637 -18.05 9.72 9.41
CA LYS A 637 -17.16 10.19 8.34
C LYS A 637 -16.76 9.04 7.42
N GLU A 638 -16.21 7.98 7.98
CA GLU A 638 -15.67 6.85 7.22
C GLU A 638 -16.77 6.11 6.44
N GLN A 639 -17.89 5.79 7.10
CA GLN A 639 -18.96 5.02 6.45
C GLN A 639 -19.68 5.83 5.37
N TYR A 640 -19.90 7.12 5.58
CA TYR A 640 -20.52 7.95 4.57
C TYR A 640 -19.60 8.23 3.40
N ILE A 641 -18.31 8.48 3.62
CA ILE A 641 -17.32 8.63 2.55
C ILE A 641 -17.17 7.34 1.76
N LYS A 642 -17.15 6.18 2.42
CA LYS A 642 -17.13 4.89 1.72
C LYS A 642 -18.38 4.72 0.85
N LEU A 643 -19.57 5.04 1.37
CA LEU A 643 -20.79 4.98 0.57
C LEU A 643 -20.71 5.91 -0.66
N LEU A 644 -20.24 7.14 -0.48
CA LEU A 644 -20.07 8.10 -1.58
C LEU A 644 -19.02 7.63 -2.60
N GLN A 645 -17.94 7.00 -2.15
CA GLN A 645 -16.91 6.41 -3.01
C GLN A 645 -17.52 5.33 -3.90
N ILE A 646 -18.26 4.38 -3.30
CA ILE A 646 -18.95 3.31 -4.04
C ILE A 646 -20.02 3.88 -4.98
N GLY A 647 -20.72 4.92 -4.57
CA GLY A 647 -21.71 5.63 -5.39
C GLY A 647 -21.10 6.52 -6.49
N GLY A 648 -19.78 6.74 -6.52
CA GLY A 648 -19.15 7.68 -7.46
C GLY A 648 -19.54 9.14 -7.24
N LEU A 649 -19.90 9.52 -6.01
CA LEU A 649 -20.39 10.85 -5.63
C LEU A 649 -19.36 11.69 -4.86
N LEU A 650 -18.17 11.12 -4.62
CA LEU A 650 -17.22 11.68 -3.67
C LEU A 650 -16.70 13.07 -4.05
N HIS A 651 -16.35 13.29 -5.33
CA HIS A 651 -15.88 14.60 -5.81
C HIS A 651 -16.93 15.71 -5.64
N GLN A 652 -18.20 15.41 -5.97
CA GLN A 652 -19.29 16.39 -5.82
C GLN A 652 -19.47 16.78 -4.35
N LYS A 653 -19.46 15.78 -3.45
CA LYS A 653 -19.61 16.06 -2.02
C LYS A 653 -18.42 16.81 -1.47
N ARG A 654 -17.18 16.47 -1.88
CA ARG A 654 -15.94 17.14 -1.48
C ARG A 654 -16.01 18.64 -1.75
N ASP A 655 -16.43 19.05 -2.95
CA ASP A 655 -16.51 20.47 -3.31
C ASP A 655 -17.49 21.22 -2.40
N SER A 656 -18.60 20.57 -2.01
CA SER A 656 -19.55 21.14 -1.05
C SER A 656 -18.95 21.24 0.37
N VAL A 657 -18.15 20.26 0.80
CA VAL A 657 -17.44 20.31 2.10
C VAL A 657 -16.41 21.43 2.11
N ARG A 658 -15.69 21.63 1.01
CA ARG A 658 -14.70 22.71 0.89
C ARG A 658 -15.35 24.09 1.05
N VAL A 659 -16.44 24.35 0.33
CA VAL A 659 -17.20 25.61 0.48
C VAL A 659 -17.71 25.76 1.91
N LYS A 660 -18.27 24.70 2.50
CA LYS A 660 -18.76 24.73 3.88
C LYS A 660 -17.65 24.99 4.90
N MET A 661 -16.44 24.50 4.66
CA MET A 661 -15.25 24.77 5.50
C MET A 661 -14.83 26.24 5.42
N GLU A 662 -14.89 26.86 4.24
CA GLU A 662 -14.58 28.29 4.06
C GLU A 662 -15.59 29.20 4.81
N GLU A 663 -16.82 28.73 4.99
CA GLU A 663 -17.87 29.43 5.75
C GLU A 663 -17.85 29.13 7.27
N GLU A 664 -17.09 28.11 7.70
CA GLU A 664 -17.08 27.66 9.10
C GLU A 664 -16.25 28.59 9.99
N LEU A 665 -16.79 28.97 11.14
CA LEU A 665 -16.17 29.94 12.04
C LEU A 665 -15.95 29.40 13.46
N ILE A 666 -16.55 28.26 13.80
CA ILE A 666 -16.57 27.72 15.17
C ILE A 666 -15.68 26.48 15.25
N ASP A 667 -16.01 25.43 14.49
CA ASP A 667 -15.31 24.14 14.57
C ASP A 667 -14.58 23.81 13.25
N ILE A 668 -13.73 24.76 12.84
CA ILE A 668 -12.86 24.66 11.66
C ILE A 668 -12.02 23.37 11.68
N PRO A 669 -11.40 22.94 12.80
CA PRO A 669 -10.57 21.74 12.80
C PRO A 669 -11.35 20.47 12.43
N SER A 670 -12.58 20.32 12.92
CA SER A 670 -13.32 19.08 12.70
C SER A 670 -13.78 18.93 11.25
N ILE A 671 -14.23 20.00 10.60
CA ILE A 671 -14.58 19.98 9.17
C ILE A 671 -13.32 19.89 8.28
N MET A 672 -12.21 20.51 8.69
CA MET A 672 -10.92 20.37 8.01
C MET A 672 -10.42 18.93 8.02
N GLN A 673 -10.58 18.21 9.14
CA GLN A 673 -10.27 16.79 9.23
C GLN A 673 -11.13 15.96 8.28
N THR A 674 -12.43 16.29 8.18
CA THR A 674 -13.37 15.66 7.24
C THR A 674 -12.94 15.90 5.80
N LEU A 675 -12.58 17.13 5.44
CA LEU A 675 -12.08 17.45 4.10
C LEU A 675 -10.76 16.73 3.81
N ALA A 676 -9.78 16.78 4.72
CA ALA A 676 -8.47 16.13 4.54
C ALA A 676 -8.62 14.62 4.29
N TYR A 677 -9.52 13.95 5.01
CA TYR A 677 -9.82 12.55 4.78
C TYR A 677 -10.48 12.31 3.41
N MET A 678 -11.40 13.18 2.96
CA MET A 678 -11.93 13.11 1.59
C MET A 678 -10.88 13.34 0.51
N GLU A 679 -9.88 14.20 0.77
CA GLU A 679 -8.80 14.47 -0.20
C GLU A 679 -7.94 13.23 -0.45
N ILE A 680 -7.72 12.36 0.56
CA ILE A 680 -7.09 11.04 0.36
C ILE A 680 -7.89 10.20 -0.64
N TYR A 681 -9.20 10.06 -0.43
CA TYR A 681 -10.06 9.21 -1.26
C TYR A 681 -10.39 9.81 -2.64
N THR A 682 -10.10 11.10 -2.84
CA THR A 682 -10.22 11.79 -4.13
C THR A 682 -8.87 12.02 -4.81
N ASN A 683 -7.82 11.32 -4.36
CA ASN A 683 -6.47 11.32 -4.94
C ASN A 683 -5.76 12.70 -4.92
N ASN A 684 -6.13 13.59 -3.99
CA ASN A 684 -5.50 14.92 -3.81
C ASN A 684 -4.56 14.90 -2.60
N PHE A 685 -3.53 14.05 -2.64
CA PHE A 685 -2.71 13.75 -1.47
C PHE A 685 -1.91 14.93 -0.92
N GLU A 686 -1.42 15.82 -1.78
CA GLU A 686 -0.70 17.02 -1.35
C GLU A 686 -1.61 17.96 -0.54
N GLU A 687 -2.85 18.14 -0.99
CA GLU A 687 -3.84 18.94 -0.26
C GLU A 687 -4.21 18.27 1.07
N ALA A 688 -4.44 16.95 1.05
CA ALA A 688 -4.68 16.18 2.27
C ALA A 688 -3.53 16.36 3.27
N PHE A 689 -2.28 16.26 2.81
CA PHE A 689 -1.09 16.40 3.63
C PHE A 689 -0.98 17.81 4.22
N ALA A 690 -1.22 18.84 3.42
CA ALA A 690 -1.23 20.23 3.89
C ALA A 690 -2.30 20.48 4.96
N LEU A 691 -3.53 19.98 4.76
CA LEU A 691 -4.61 20.11 5.74
C LEU A 691 -4.30 19.36 7.03
N TYR A 692 -3.74 18.16 6.96
CA TYR A 692 -3.34 17.42 8.16
C TYR A 692 -2.19 18.09 8.92
N ASN A 693 -1.17 18.62 8.23
CA ASN A 693 -0.12 19.39 8.91
C ASN A 693 -0.70 20.62 9.59
N LYS A 694 -1.63 21.32 8.94
CA LYS A 694 -2.33 22.45 9.55
C LYS A 694 -3.11 22.04 10.81
N LEU A 695 -3.78 20.89 10.79
CA LEU A 695 -4.45 20.34 11.97
C LEU A 695 -3.48 20.06 13.12
N ILE A 696 -2.30 19.52 12.82
CA ILE A 696 -1.29 19.14 13.81
C ILE A 696 -0.57 20.38 14.36
N ASP A 697 -0.13 21.29 13.49
CA ASP A 697 0.75 22.40 13.84
C ASP A 697 -0.04 23.59 14.37
N ASP A 698 -1.08 24.03 13.65
CA ASP A 698 -1.84 25.25 14.00
C ASP A 698 -2.94 24.95 15.03
N TYR A 699 -3.64 23.81 14.87
CA TYR A 699 -4.76 23.45 15.75
C TYR A 699 -4.39 22.42 16.83
N HIS A 700 -3.13 21.99 16.88
CA HIS A 700 -2.60 21.06 17.88
C HIS A 700 -3.40 19.76 18.03
N LYS A 701 -4.01 19.27 16.93
CA LYS A 701 -4.69 17.97 16.88
C LYS A 701 -3.66 16.85 16.75
N LYS A 702 -3.17 16.40 17.91
CA LYS A 702 -2.08 15.42 18.07
C LYS A 702 -2.58 14.03 18.46
N ASP A 703 -3.85 13.73 18.22
CA ASP A 703 -4.36 12.38 18.42
C ASP A 703 -3.74 11.41 17.41
N THR A 704 -3.60 10.15 17.81
CA THR A 704 -2.98 9.09 17.00
C THR A 704 -3.61 8.98 15.62
N HIS A 705 -4.94 9.10 15.52
CA HIS A 705 -5.65 8.87 14.26
C HIS A 705 -5.38 10.00 13.25
N THR A 706 -5.40 11.26 13.68
CA THR A 706 -5.03 12.41 12.84
C THR A 706 -3.59 12.30 12.35
N ILE A 707 -2.64 11.96 13.24
CA ILE A 707 -1.23 11.79 12.88
C ILE A 707 -1.04 10.61 11.90
N PHE A 708 -1.75 9.52 12.11
CA PHE A 708 -1.76 8.38 11.20
C PHE A 708 -2.26 8.77 9.81
N LEU A 709 -3.41 9.45 9.70
CA LEU A 709 -3.95 9.87 8.42
C LEU A 709 -3.07 10.93 7.72
N ALA A 710 -2.37 11.78 8.49
CA ALA A 710 -1.34 12.66 7.95
C ALA A 710 -0.23 11.86 7.25
N SER A 711 0.18 10.73 7.85
CA SER A 711 1.17 9.85 7.23
C SER A 711 0.65 9.13 5.99
N VAL A 712 -0.63 8.74 5.96
CA VAL A 712 -1.28 8.19 4.76
C VAL A 712 -1.21 9.21 3.63
N ALA A 713 -1.58 10.46 3.91
CA ALA A 713 -1.49 11.55 2.94
C ALA A 713 -0.04 11.80 2.48
N ALA A 714 0.93 11.78 3.40
CA ALA A 714 2.35 11.95 3.08
C ALA A 714 2.87 10.85 2.13
N ILE A 715 2.53 9.58 2.35
CA ILE A 715 2.89 8.48 1.43
C ILE A 715 2.24 8.71 0.06
N GLY A 716 0.96 9.07 0.02
CA GLY A 716 0.26 9.36 -1.25
C GLY A 716 0.87 10.52 -2.02
N ALA A 717 1.38 11.53 -1.31
CA ALA A 717 2.06 12.69 -1.87
C ALA A 717 3.53 12.43 -2.26
N GLY A 718 4.09 11.28 -1.88
CA GLY A 718 5.49 10.94 -2.14
C GLY A 718 6.49 11.53 -1.13
N HIS A 719 6.03 12.02 0.01
CA HIS A 719 6.86 12.54 1.10
C HIS A 719 7.23 11.41 2.09
N SER A 720 8.05 10.46 1.65
CA SER A 720 8.38 9.25 2.42
C SER A 720 9.04 9.53 3.77
N GLU A 721 9.92 10.53 3.87
CA GLU A 721 10.59 10.91 5.12
C GLU A 721 9.60 11.45 6.14
N ASN A 722 8.67 12.31 5.70
CA ASN A 722 7.61 12.86 6.53
C ASN A 722 6.66 11.75 6.98
N ALA A 723 6.32 10.82 6.09
CA ALA A 723 5.52 9.66 6.42
C ALA A 723 6.16 8.80 7.52
N ILE A 724 7.47 8.51 7.43
CA ILE A 724 8.19 7.76 8.47
C ILE A 724 8.11 8.50 9.82
N ALA A 725 8.38 9.81 9.84
CA ALA A 725 8.34 10.59 11.07
C ALA A 725 6.94 10.60 11.72
N LEU A 726 5.89 10.79 10.92
CA LEU A 726 4.50 10.79 11.38
C LEU A 726 4.07 9.39 11.85
N LEU A 727 4.47 8.32 11.17
CA LEU A 727 4.18 6.95 11.59
C LEU A 727 4.89 6.57 12.89
N GLU A 728 6.15 6.98 13.06
CA GLU A 728 6.88 6.80 14.32
C GLU A 728 6.19 7.55 15.47
N LEU A 729 5.71 8.76 15.21
CA LEU A 729 4.93 9.53 16.19
C LEU A 729 3.59 8.86 16.52
N SER A 730 2.84 8.40 15.51
CA SER A 730 1.59 7.64 15.68
C SER A 730 1.81 6.37 16.51
N LYS A 731 2.90 5.63 16.24
CA LYS A 731 3.28 4.45 17.02
C LYS A 731 3.71 4.79 18.44
N LEU A 732 4.31 5.96 18.66
CA LEU A 732 4.68 6.43 20.00
C LEU A 732 3.45 6.77 20.84
N THR A 733 2.43 7.40 20.23
CA THR A 733 1.17 7.73 20.90
C THR A 733 0.31 6.49 21.13
N ASP A 734 0.29 5.56 20.16
CA ASP A 734 -0.37 4.25 20.29
C ASP A 734 0.51 3.11 19.77
N PRO A 735 1.24 2.42 20.66
CA PRO A 735 2.05 1.27 20.31
C PRO A 735 1.25 0.06 19.78
N SER A 736 -0.08 0.05 19.92
CA SER A 736 -0.94 -1.02 19.42
C SER A 736 -1.34 -0.84 17.95
N ASN A 737 -1.11 0.34 17.36
CA ASN A 737 -1.48 0.64 15.98
C ASN A 737 -0.70 -0.21 14.96
N VAL A 738 -1.34 -1.29 14.48
CA VAL A 738 -0.77 -2.27 13.55
C VAL A 738 -0.56 -1.68 12.16
N GLU A 739 -1.48 -0.82 11.70
CA GLU A 739 -1.37 -0.09 10.44
C GLU A 739 -0.07 0.73 10.37
N SER A 740 0.23 1.45 11.46
CA SER A 740 1.44 2.28 11.54
C SER A 740 2.71 1.43 11.46
N LYS A 741 2.76 0.30 12.18
CA LYS A 741 3.87 -0.64 12.14
C LYS A 741 4.06 -1.24 10.74
N TYR A 742 2.97 -1.61 10.07
CA TYR A 742 3.03 -2.20 8.74
C TYR A 742 3.58 -1.21 7.72
N ALA A 743 3.07 0.03 7.71
CA ALA A 743 3.56 1.08 6.83
C ALA A 743 5.05 1.39 7.06
N LEU A 744 5.49 1.48 8.31
CA LEU A 744 6.91 1.61 8.65
C LEU A 744 7.73 0.42 8.12
N GLY A 745 7.22 -0.79 8.25
CA GLY A 745 7.86 -2.00 7.71
C GLY A 745 8.10 -1.89 6.19
N LEU A 746 7.09 -1.43 5.44
CA LEU A 746 7.19 -1.22 3.99
C LEU A 746 8.18 -0.11 3.63
N LEU A 747 8.10 1.05 4.29
CA LEU A 747 8.96 2.20 4.02
C LEU A 747 10.42 1.91 4.38
N TYR A 748 10.68 1.26 5.53
CA TYR A 748 12.03 0.83 5.90
C TYR A 748 12.58 -0.21 4.92
N GLN A 749 11.75 -1.13 4.44
CA GLN A 749 12.17 -2.11 3.44
C GLN A 749 12.50 -1.44 2.09
N GLU A 750 11.72 -0.45 1.69
CA GLU A 750 11.94 0.32 0.46
C GLU A 750 13.29 1.07 0.48
N VAL A 751 13.60 1.77 1.58
CA VAL A 751 14.88 2.50 1.72
C VAL A 751 16.06 1.60 2.05
N GLY A 752 15.85 0.27 2.15
CA GLY A 752 16.90 -0.72 2.41
C GLY A 752 17.28 -0.90 3.88
N ASN A 753 16.55 -0.28 4.82
CA ASN A 753 16.72 -0.51 6.25
C ASN A 753 16.01 -1.80 6.68
N PHE A 754 16.57 -2.94 6.29
CA PHE A 754 15.95 -4.25 6.53
C PHE A 754 15.88 -4.65 8.00
N GLU A 755 16.79 -4.15 8.84
CA GLU A 755 16.74 -4.40 10.28
C GLU A 755 15.51 -3.73 10.90
N ALA A 756 15.29 -2.45 10.61
CA ALA A 756 14.11 -1.72 11.09
C ALA A 756 12.81 -2.32 10.53
N ALA A 757 12.79 -2.68 9.24
CA ALA A 757 11.65 -3.34 8.61
C ALA A 757 11.31 -4.68 9.29
N ASN A 758 12.34 -5.50 9.55
CA ASN A 758 12.21 -6.79 10.22
C ASN A 758 11.65 -6.64 11.64
N ALA A 759 12.11 -5.64 12.39
CA ALA A 759 11.56 -5.33 13.72
C ALA A 759 10.06 -5.00 13.66
N GLN A 760 9.63 -4.19 12.69
CA GLN A 760 8.21 -3.87 12.53
C GLN A 760 7.38 -5.11 12.19
N TYR A 761 7.75 -5.87 11.15
CA TYR A 761 7.02 -7.06 10.73
C TYR A 761 6.96 -8.14 11.83
N ARG A 762 8.06 -8.34 12.56
CA ARG A 762 8.12 -9.30 13.68
C ARG A 762 7.18 -8.90 14.81
N SER A 763 7.05 -7.60 15.08
CA SER A 763 6.16 -7.10 16.14
C SER A 763 4.67 -7.31 15.83
N ILE A 764 4.31 -7.48 14.56
CA ILE A 764 2.93 -7.78 14.13
C ILE A 764 2.68 -9.29 14.15
N GLY A 765 3.63 -10.08 13.66
CA GLY A 765 3.54 -11.55 13.64
C GLY A 765 2.66 -12.11 12.51
N ASN A 766 2.20 -13.35 12.68
CA ASN A 766 1.45 -14.09 11.66
C ASN A 766 -0.06 -14.11 11.99
N ILE A 767 -0.67 -12.93 12.02
CA ILE A 767 -2.08 -12.77 12.40
C ILE A 767 -3.02 -12.65 11.19
N GLY A 768 -2.50 -12.82 9.97
CA GLY A 768 -3.28 -12.63 8.74
C GLY A 768 -3.68 -11.18 8.50
N PHE A 769 -2.92 -10.22 9.05
CA PHE A 769 -3.22 -8.79 8.94
C PHE A 769 -3.07 -8.31 7.49
N ILE A 770 -4.13 -7.69 6.98
CA ILE A 770 -4.15 -7.02 5.69
C ILE A 770 -4.48 -5.56 5.95
N SER A 771 -3.54 -4.67 5.65
CA SER A 771 -3.71 -3.23 5.85
C SER A 771 -4.86 -2.67 5.03
N ASP A 772 -5.67 -1.77 5.58
CA ASP A 772 -6.73 -1.07 4.86
C ASP A 772 -6.19 0.06 3.97
N TYR A 773 -4.98 0.56 4.27
CA TYR A 773 -4.42 1.75 3.62
C TYR A 773 -3.24 1.46 2.70
N PHE A 774 -2.40 0.49 3.03
CA PHE A 774 -1.08 0.33 2.43
C PHE A 774 -0.94 -0.98 1.67
N SER A 775 -0.07 -0.93 0.66
CA SER A 775 0.39 -2.08 -0.09
C SER A 775 1.80 -1.77 -0.61
N PHE A 776 2.29 -2.63 -1.49
CA PHE A 776 3.54 -2.39 -2.18
C PHE A 776 3.45 -2.86 -3.64
N ALA A 777 4.18 -2.17 -4.49
CA ALA A 777 4.43 -2.55 -5.87
C ALA A 777 5.89 -2.94 -6.07
N ILE A 778 6.15 -3.90 -6.96
CA ILE A 778 7.51 -4.25 -7.37
C ILE A 778 7.92 -3.33 -8.52
N GLN A 779 9.06 -2.66 -8.37
CA GLN A 779 9.63 -1.83 -9.43
C GLN A 779 10.26 -2.73 -10.51
N ARG A 780 9.98 -2.42 -11.78
CA ARG A 780 10.58 -3.12 -12.92
C ARG A 780 12.00 -2.64 -13.21
#